data_AF-A0A7X7IZB3-F1
#
_entry.id   AF-A0A7X7IZB3-F1
#
_cell.length_a   1.000
_cell.length_b   1.000
_cell.length_c   1.000
_cell.angle_alpha   90.00
_cell.angle_beta   90.00
_cell.angle_gamma   90.00
#
_symmetry.space_group_name_H-M   'P 1'
#
loop_
_entity.id
_entity.type
_entity.pdbx_description
1 polymer ?
#
loop_
_entity_poly.entity_id
_entity_poly.type
_entity_poly.pdbx_seq_one_letter_code
_entity_poly.pdbx_strand_id
1 'polypeptide(L)'
;LLSAGWDLVIIDEAHRLGGSSEQVARYKLGEALAEASPYLLLLSATPHQGKTDGFRRLMAFLDKTEFVGEESIEREKVSPYVIRTEKRMAIDADGQPLFKPRFTQLHSIDWGAGHAEQKALYEAVTEYVREGYNQAMAEKNTAVGFLMILMQRLVTSSTRAIRTAMERRLEVLQIPNEQLTLFPEDIDEDWVGLDSQDQMEQVLTARLKALKNERKEVELLLSAARRCEAHGPDVKAQGLLEKIQELQRDENEPDLKVLIFTEFVPTQEMLAEFLGQRGYSTVSLNGSLGMEERQIVQRKFRDEAQILISTDAGGEGLNLQFCHVVINFDLPWNPMKIEQRIGRVDRIGQTKVVRAVNFALDGTVELRVREVLEDKLQTILEEFGVDKLSDVLDSEEGGIPFEELFKAAVLSPEDAEERAARLAEEIRRRADEARAGSKKLGAVESLTADDAKQVANHQLPYWTERMVTAYLRDHATAGASVDGVDGRYRLVWPDGTEQEDAVFSRQEAEATGSTVVTVEDRRVRRLLANLPHVAPRMAVPGVVVDGVSDKVSGWWSLWRITLQSEDDRERRLLALFVDNGGRTLAPTARTVWDALIDGRFERRTGVNSEDGSILDRLRGVASERGEQLFRELATKHEERITRERRKGRDAFRVRRKALGHVGLDTVRQYRERQLEQEQAAWEERMSRLEETLPELAPVCIVRVLRHAEGDNG
;
A
#
# COMPACT_ATOMS: atom_id res chain seq x y z
N LEU A 1 16.08 -4.72 16.28
CA LEU A 1 15.13 -5.14 15.23
C LEU A 1 15.32 -6.60 14.86
N LEU A 2 16.48 -7.01 14.35
CA LEU A 2 16.73 -8.40 13.89
C LEU A 2 16.61 -9.47 14.98
N SER A 3 16.95 -9.15 16.23
CA SER A 3 16.88 -10.08 17.36
C SER A 3 15.47 -10.29 17.93
N ALA A 4 14.44 -9.64 17.38
CA ALA A 4 13.09 -9.68 17.94
C ALA A 4 12.29 -10.93 17.53
N GLY A 5 12.79 -11.75 16.59
CA GLY A 5 12.14 -12.99 16.17
C GLY A 5 10.80 -12.77 15.46
N TRP A 6 10.78 -11.94 14.42
CA TRP A 6 9.55 -11.57 13.71
C TRP A 6 8.98 -12.74 12.94
N ASP A 7 7.69 -13.02 13.11
CA ASP A 7 6.96 -13.98 12.27
C ASP A 7 6.72 -13.44 10.86
N LEU A 8 6.44 -12.14 10.71
CA LEU A 8 6.19 -11.46 9.43
C LEU A 8 6.81 -10.07 9.42
N VAL A 9 7.47 -9.73 8.32
CA VAL A 9 7.94 -8.36 8.04
C VAL A 9 7.15 -7.80 6.86
N ILE A 10 6.60 -6.59 7.03
CA ILE A 10 5.93 -5.84 5.97
C ILE A 10 6.74 -4.56 5.75
N ILE A 11 7.16 -4.32 4.50
CA ILE A 11 7.90 -3.11 4.14
C ILE A 11 7.08 -2.32 3.13
N ASP A 12 6.70 -1.11 3.53
CA ASP A 12 6.02 -0.15 2.67
C ASP A 12 7.03 0.66 1.84
N GLU A 13 6.59 1.14 0.69
CA GLU A 13 7.43 1.80 -0.33
C GLU A 13 8.72 1.02 -0.65
N ALA A 14 8.58 -0.30 -0.81
CA ALA A 14 9.68 -1.24 -0.93
C ALA A 14 10.61 -0.96 -2.13
N HIS A 15 10.16 -0.21 -3.14
CA HIS A 15 11.02 0.23 -4.25
C HIS A 15 12.27 0.98 -3.76
N ARG A 16 12.20 1.64 -2.59
CA ARG A 16 13.33 2.35 -1.96
C ARG A 16 14.42 1.43 -1.39
N LEU A 17 14.13 0.15 -1.18
CA LEU A 17 15.10 -0.82 -0.65
C LEU A 17 16.10 -1.31 -1.71
N GLY A 18 15.71 -1.29 -2.99
CA GLY A 18 16.57 -1.76 -4.07
C GLY A 18 17.91 -1.02 -4.10
N GLY A 19 17.90 0.29 -3.83
CA GLY A 19 19.09 1.15 -3.82
C GLY A 19 19.84 1.18 -5.16
N SER A 20 20.90 1.99 -5.25
CA SER A 20 21.78 2.00 -6.44
C SER A 20 22.67 0.76 -6.53
N SER A 21 22.98 0.14 -5.38
CA SER A 21 23.83 -1.05 -5.27
C SER A 21 23.56 -1.84 -3.99
N GLU A 22 24.09 -3.06 -3.93
CA GLU A 22 24.01 -3.95 -2.76
C GLU A 22 24.78 -3.41 -1.52
N GLN A 23 25.61 -2.37 -1.69
CA GLN A 23 26.39 -1.79 -0.59
C GLN A 23 25.63 -0.73 0.22
N VAL A 24 24.52 -0.23 -0.31
CA VAL A 24 23.70 0.82 0.31
C VAL A 24 23.08 0.31 1.61
N ALA A 25 23.04 1.15 2.65
CA ALA A 25 22.53 0.79 3.97
C ALA A 25 21.08 0.26 3.94
N ARG A 26 20.22 0.86 3.11
CA ARG A 26 18.82 0.43 2.93
C ARG A 26 18.71 -1.00 2.38
N TYR A 27 19.54 -1.35 1.39
CA TYR A 27 19.58 -2.72 0.84
C TYR A 27 20.02 -3.73 1.89
N LYS A 28 21.11 -3.45 2.61
CA LYS A 28 21.63 -4.32 3.68
C LYS A 28 20.61 -4.54 4.79
N LEU A 29 19.83 -3.52 5.13
CA LEU A 29 18.73 -3.63 6.08
C LEU A 29 17.62 -4.54 5.54
N GLY A 30 17.20 -4.36 4.29
CA GLY A 30 16.21 -5.22 3.63
C GLY A 30 16.63 -6.68 3.60
N GLU A 31 17.89 -6.94 3.26
CA GLU A 31 18.46 -8.30 3.25
C GLU A 31 18.42 -8.94 4.63
N ALA A 32 18.87 -8.22 5.66
CA ALA A 32 18.89 -8.75 7.01
C ALA A 32 17.47 -9.00 7.55
N LEU A 33 16.50 -8.15 7.21
CA LEU A 33 15.09 -8.35 7.59
C LEU A 33 14.46 -9.55 6.87
N ALA A 34 14.77 -9.75 5.60
CA ALA A 34 14.31 -10.91 4.82
C ALA A 34 14.84 -12.23 5.40
N GLU A 35 16.07 -12.24 5.96
CA GLU A 35 16.65 -13.42 6.61
C GLU A 35 16.14 -13.64 8.04
N ALA A 36 15.74 -12.58 8.72
CA ALA A 36 15.32 -12.63 10.12
C ALA A 36 13.86 -13.10 10.31
N SER A 37 13.06 -13.20 9.24
CA SER A 37 11.63 -13.53 9.31
C SER A 37 11.26 -14.59 8.28
N PRO A 38 10.40 -15.58 8.62
CA PRO A 38 9.96 -16.59 7.67
C PRO A 38 9.01 -16.03 6.61
N TYR A 39 8.37 -14.88 6.85
CA TYR A 39 7.46 -14.24 5.90
C TYR A 39 7.86 -12.79 5.64
N LEU A 40 7.89 -12.41 4.36
CA LEU A 40 8.19 -11.06 3.91
C LEU A 40 7.13 -10.59 2.91
N LEU A 41 6.57 -9.40 3.15
CA LEU A 41 5.65 -8.73 2.24
C LEU A 41 6.22 -7.36 1.86
N LEU A 42 6.34 -7.12 0.56
CA LEU A 42 6.82 -5.86 0.00
C LEU A 42 5.65 -5.12 -0.62
N LEU A 43 5.35 -3.93 -0.13
CA LEU A 43 4.32 -3.05 -0.68
C LEU A 43 5.01 -1.95 -1.49
N SER A 44 4.61 -1.79 -2.75
CA SER A 44 5.09 -0.70 -3.59
C SER A 44 4.12 -0.46 -4.73
N ALA A 45 3.77 0.80 -4.98
CA ALA A 45 3.05 1.18 -6.19
C ALA A 45 3.92 1.01 -7.45
N THR A 46 5.23 1.19 -7.31
CA THR A 46 6.22 1.34 -8.40
C THR A 46 7.38 0.33 -8.29
N PRO A 47 7.13 -0.99 -8.20
CA PRO A 47 8.21 -1.94 -7.92
C PRO A 47 9.32 -1.95 -8.98
N HIS A 48 9.03 -1.63 -10.25
CA HIS A 48 10.02 -1.54 -11.33
C HIS A 48 10.10 -0.13 -11.92
N GLN A 49 11.08 0.67 -11.48
CA GLN A 49 11.31 2.06 -11.91
C GLN A 49 12.17 2.16 -13.19
N GLY A 50 11.92 1.33 -14.20
CA GLY A 50 12.73 1.26 -15.44
C GLY A 50 14.12 0.59 -15.32
N LYS A 51 14.74 0.51 -14.13
CA LYS A 51 16.02 -0.17 -13.91
C LYS A 51 15.85 -1.65 -13.50
N THR A 52 16.19 -2.57 -14.40
CA THR A 52 16.02 -4.03 -14.18
C THR A 52 16.81 -4.54 -12.97
N ASP A 53 18.03 -4.04 -12.72
CA ASP A 53 18.89 -4.54 -11.63
C ASP A 53 18.42 -4.11 -10.23
N GLY A 54 17.85 -2.89 -10.10
CA GLY A 54 17.21 -2.45 -8.85
C GLY A 54 15.98 -3.28 -8.53
N PHE A 55 15.16 -3.58 -9.54
CA PHE A 55 14.01 -4.48 -9.36
C PHE A 55 14.44 -5.92 -9.04
N ARG A 56 15.50 -6.44 -9.69
CA ARG A 56 16.07 -7.75 -9.37
C ARG A 56 16.48 -7.86 -7.90
N ARG A 57 17.17 -6.85 -7.38
CA ARG A 57 17.56 -6.77 -5.97
C ARG A 57 16.35 -6.86 -5.03
N LEU A 58 15.26 -6.19 -5.39
CA LEU A 58 14.01 -6.25 -4.63
C LEU A 58 13.41 -7.68 -4.64
N MET A 59 13.34 -8.30 -5.82
CA MET A 59 12.82 -9.66 -5.98
C MET A 59 13.68 -10.71 -5.27
N ALA A 60 15.00 -10.49 -5.21
CA ALA A 60 15.92 -11.37 -4.51
C ALA A 60 15.67 -11.43 -2.99
N PHE A 61 15.03 -10.42 -2.39
CA PHE A 61 14.57 -10.52 -1.00
C PHE A 61 13.46 -11.56 -0.82
N LEU A 62 12.63 -11.79 -1.84
CA LEU A 62 11.55 -12.77 -1.82
C LEU A 62 12.06 -14.19 -2.12
N ASP A 63 12.95 -14.33 -3.11
CA ASP A 63 13.56 -15.61 -3.46
C ASP A 63 14.96 -15.41 -4.05
N LYS A 64 15.98 -15.56 -3.19
CA LYS A 64 17.40 -15.46 -3.58
C LYS A 64 17.81 -16.50 -4.62
N THR A 65 17.09 -17.61 -4.76
CA THR A 65 17.45 -18.70 -5.67
C THR A 65 16.85 -18.53 -7.06
N GLU A 66 15.64 -17.99 -7.17
CA GLU A 66 15.01 -17.71 -8.48
C GLU A 66 15.62 -16.46 -9.13
N PHE A 67 15.90 -15.40 -8.36
CA PHE A 67 16.29 -14.09 -8.87
C PHE A 67 17.81 -13.84 -8.88
N VAL A 68 18.54 -14.74 -9.54
CA VAL A 68 20.00 -14.66 -9.71
C VAL A 68 20.35 -14.16 -11.12
N GLY A 69 21.05 -13.02 -11.20
CA GLY A 69 21.47 -12.42 -12.49
C GLY A 69 20.36 -11.65 -13.22
N GLU A 70 20.73 -10.91 -14.27
CA GLU A 70 19.79 -10.06 -15.04
C GLU A 70 18.76 -10.89 -15.82
N GLU A 71 19.14 -12.10 -16.24
CA GLU A 71 18.28 -13.04 -16.97
C GLU A 71 17.11 -13.59 -16.14
N SER A 72 17.07 -13.34 -14.83
CA SER A 72 16.01 -13.83 -13.95
C SER A 72 14.73 -12.99 -13.99
N ILE A 73 14.79 -11.77 -14.54
CA ILE A 73 13.63 -10.86 -14.62
C ILE A 73 12.85 -11.13 -15.91
N GLU A 74 12.16 -12.27 -15.90
CA GLU A 74 11.23 -12.72 -16.94
C GLU A 74 9.82 -12.83 -16.38
N ARG A 75 8.82 -12.60 -17.23
CA ARG A 75 7.40 -12.58 -16.81
C ARG A 75 6.97 -13.84 -16.07
N GLU A 76 7.35 -15.01 -16.57
CA GLU A 76 6.97 -16.30 -16.00
C GLU A 76 7.56 -16.52 -14.60
N LYS A 77 8.73 -15.92 -14.32
CA LYS A 77 9.43 -16.02 -13.03
C LYS A 77 8.93 -14.99 -12.03
N VAL A 78 8.57 -13.79 -12.48
CA VAL A 78 8.13 -12.69 -11.61
C VAL A 78 6.65 -12.80 -11.23
N SER A 79 5.78 -13.21 -12.17
CA SER A 79 4.33 -13.24 -11.98
C SER A 79 3.84 -13.99 -10.72
N PRO A 80 4.46 -15.09 -10.25
CA PRO A 80 4.04 -15.76 -9.02
C PRO A 80 4.28 -14.96 -7.73
N TYR A 81 5.15 -13.96 -7.77
CA TYR A 81 5.58 -13.19 -6.60
C TYR A 81 4.93 -11.80 -6.53
N VAL A 82 4.32 -11.33 -7.62
CA VAL A 82 3.79 -9.97 -7.73
C VAL A 82 2.29 -10.02 -7.93
N ILE A 83 1.57 -9.36 -7.01
CA ILE A 83 0.13 -9.11 -7.14
C ILE A 83 -0.02 -7.62 -7.47
N ARG A 84 -0.66 -7.31 -8.61
CA ARG A 84 -0.90 -5.93 -9.05
C ARG A 84 -2.35 -5.76 -9.45
N THR A 85 -2.95 -4.66 -9.01
CA THR A 85 -4.27 -4.19 -9.44
C THR A 85 -4.13 -2.78 -10.02
N GLU A 86 -4.96 -2.43 -11.01
CA GLU A 86 -5.07 -1.05 -11.49
C GLU A 86 -6.23 -0.36 -10.77
N LYS A 87 -6.00 0.86 -10.28
CA LYS A 87 -6.96 1.61 -9.44
C LYS A 87 -8.33 1.73 -10.11
N ARG A 88 -8.34 2.04 -11.41
CA ARG A 88 -9.56 2.23 -12.20
C ARG A 88 -10.27 0.92 -12.59
N MET A 89 -9.60 -0.22 -12.45
CA MET A 89 -10.15 -1.55 -12.70
C MET A 89 -10.68 -2.22 -11.43
N ALA A 90 -10.48 -1.60 -10.26
CA ALA A 90 -10.91 -2.15 -8.99
C ALA A 90 -12.44 -2.07 -8.88
N ILE A 91 -13.07 -3.22 -8.63
CA ILE A 91 -14.52 -3.37 -8.47
C ILE A 91 -14.85 -3.91 -7.07
N ASP A 92 -16.06 -3.62 -6.60
CA ASP A 92 -16.62 -4.28 -5.43
C ASP A 92 -17.15 -5.70 -5.75
N ALA A 93 -17.68 -6.38 -4.75
CA ALA A 93 -18.24 -7.72 -4.90
C ALA A 93 -19.48 -7.76 -5.83
N ASP A 94 -20.12 -6.62 -6.11
CA ASP A 94 -21.25 -6.50 -7.04
C ASP A 94 -20.81 -6.12 -8.46
N GLY A 95 -19.51 -5.94 -8.67
CA GLY A 95 -18.91 -5.57 -9.95
C GLY A 95 -18.99 -4.07 -10.25
N GLN A 96 -19.34 -3.23 -9.28
CA GLN A 96 -19.35 -1.78 -9.45
C GLN A 96 -17.94 -1.20 -9.23
N PRO A 97 -17.52 -0.17 -10.00
CA PRO A 97 -16.23 0.48 -9.80
C PRO A 97 -16.09 1.08 -8.40
N LEU A 98 -14.98 0.76 -7.71
CA LEU A 98 -14.67 1.30 -6.37
C LEU A 98 -14.31 2.79 -6.40
N PHE A 99 -13.94 3.32 -7.57
CA PHE A 99 -13.54 4.71 -7.75
C PHE A 99 -14.56 5.46 -8.59
N LYS A 100 -14.92 6.66 -8.13
CA LYS A 100 -15.73 7.60 -8.90
C LYS A 100 -14.90 8.30 -9.98
N PRO A 101 -15.56 8.85 -11.02
CA PRO A 101 -14.89 9.69 -12.01
C PRO A 101 -14.17 10.87 -11.36
N ARG A 102 -13.11 11.32 -12.03
CA ARG A 102 -12.28 12.47 -11.64
C ARG A 102 -12.28 13.48 -12.77
N PHE A 103 -12.48 14.75 -12.45
CA PHE A 103 -12.30 15.89 -13.36
C PHE A 103 -11.18 16.77 -12.85
N THR A 104 -10.14 16.96 -13.66
CA THR A 104 -9.03 17.87 -13.38
C THR A 104 -9.10 19.01 -14.39
N GLN A 105 -9.11 20.26 -13.92
CA GLN A 105 -9.18 21.45 -14.78
C GLN A 105 -8.13 22.49 -14.39
N LEU A 106 -7.49 23.09 -15.40
CA LEU A 106 -6.70 24.31 -15.24
C LEU A 106 -7.67 25.51 -15.21
N HIS A 107 -7.52 26.36 -14.21
CA HIS A 107 -8.28 27.60 -14.06
C HIS A 107 -7.30 28.77 -14.09
N SER A 108 -7.22 29.43 -15.24
CA SER A 108 -6.39 30.61 -15.42
C SER A 108 -7.13 31.85 -14.89
N ILE A 109 -6.38 32.77 -14.28
CA ILE A 109 -6.88 33.94 -13.59
C ILE A 109 -6.26 35.18 -14.22
N ASP A 110 -7.12 36.02 -14.79
CA ASP A 110 -6.78 37.33 -15.30
C ASP A 110 -6.48 38.32 -14.17
N TRP A 111 -5.46 39.17 -14.36
CA TRP A 111 -5.14 40.25 -13.42
C TRP A 111 -6.29 41.25 -13.23
N GLY A 112 -7.15 41.43 -14.24
CA GLY A 112 -8.21 42.44 -14.21
C GLY A 112 -7.69 43.89 -14.08
N ALA A 113 -8.61 44.86 -14.16
CA ALA A 113 -8.22 46.28 -14.10
C ALA A 113 -7.83 46.77 -12.69
N GLY A 114 -8.29 46.08 -11.64
CA GLY A 114 -8.09 46.47 -10.24
C GLY A 114 -6.73 46.08 -9.64
N HIS A 115 -5.95 45.20 -10.32
CA HIS A 115 -4.72 44.64 -9.75
C HIS A 115 -3.45 45.05 -10.52
N ALA A 116 -3.47 46.24 -11.13
CA ALA A 116 -2.32 46.78 -11.86
C ALA A 116 -1.07 46.90 -10.97
N GLU A 117 -1.23 47.26 -9.69
CA GLU A 117 -0.11 47.32 -8.74
C GLU A 117 0.48 45.94 -8.45
N GLN A 118 -0.36 44.91 -8.31
CA GLN A 118 0.09 43.54 -8.11
C GLN A 118 0.83 43.00 -9.33
N LYS A 119 0.31 43.29 -10.53
CA LYS A 119 0.98 42.95 -11.78
C LYS A 119 2.34 43.65 -11.90
N ALA A 120 2.41 44.94 -11.56
CA ALA A 120 3.68 45.68 -11.56
C ALA A 120 4.68 45.12 -10.54
N LEU A 121 4.21 44.67 -9.37
CA LEU A 121 5.06 43.97 -8.39
C LEU A 121 5.61 42.66 -8.97
N TYR A 122 4.77 41.86 -9.63
CA TYR A 122 5.20 40.64 -10.31
C TYR A 122 6.28 40.94 -11.35
N GLU A 123 6.05 41.90 -12.25
CA GLU A 123 7.01 42.29 -13.28
C GLU A 123 8.35 42.78 -12.68
N ALA A 124 8.30 43.57 -11.61
CA ALA A 124 9.49 44.06 -10.91
C ALA A 124 10.28 42.93 -10.23
N VAL A 125 9.60 41.97 -9.59
CA VAL A 125 10.25 40.80 -9.00
C VAL A 125 10.85 39.90 -10.09
N THR A 126 10.13 39.67 -11.19
CA THR A 126 10.65 38.89 -12.31
C THR A 126 11.90 39.52 -12.93
N GLU A 127 11.96 40.84 -13.06
CA GLU A 127 13.16 41.54 -13.53
C GLU A 127 14.33 41.38 -12.55
N TYR A 128 14.09 41.55 -11.24
CA TYR A 128 15.10 41.32 -10.20
C TYR A 128 15.63 39.87 -10.21
N VAL A 129 14.74 38.89 -10.35
CA VAL A 129 15.07 37.46 -10.48
C VAL A 129 15.94 37.22 -11.71
N ARG A 130 15.59 37.81 -12.85
CA ARG A 130 16.32 37.67 -14.12
C ARG A 130 17.73 38.24 -14.02
N GLU A 131 17.90 39.44 -13.46
CA GLU A 131 19.22 40.06 -13.26
C GLU A 131 20.07 39.28 -12.26
N GLY A 132 19.50 38.95 -11.10
CA GLY A 132 20.18 38.22 -10.04
C GLY A 132 20.63 36.83 -10.48
N TYR A 133 19.81 36.14 -11.28
CA TYR A 133 20.14 34.82 -11.81
C TYR A 133 21.26 34.89 -12.86
N ASN A 134 21.19 35.84 -13.79
CA ASN A 134 22.25 36.04 -14.79
C ASN A 134 23.61 36.33 -14.13
N GLN A 135 23.61 37.14 -13.06
CA GLN A 135 24.81 37.37 -12.26
C GLN A 135 25.28 36.09 -11.56
N ALA A 136 24.37 35.33 -10.95
CA ALA A 136 24.67 34.07 -10.27
C ALA A 136 25.31 33.04 -11.23
N MET A 137 24.81 32.92 -12.46
CA MET A 137 25.39 32.05 -13.49
C MET A 137 26.80 32.48 -13.89
N ALA A 138 27.03 33.78 -14.09
CA ALA A 138 28.34 34.32 -14.41
C ALA A 138 29.37 34.07 -13.28
N GLU A 139 28.92 34.13 -12.03
CA GLU A 139 29.75 33.89 -10.84
C GLU A 139 29.77 32.41 -10.40
N LYS A 140 29.06 31.52 -11.12
CA LYS A 140 28.87 30.09 -10.79
C LYS A 140 28.35 29.86 -9.36
N ASN A 141 27.46 30.74 -8.89
CA ASN A 141 26.86 30.69 -7.57
C ASN A 141 25.45 30.07 -7.64
N THR A 142 25.38 28.74 -7.52
CA THR A 142 24.11 27.99 -7.63
C THR A 142 23.09 28.40 -6.56
N ALA A 143 23.57 28.71 -5.35
CA ALA A 143 22.74 29.07 -4.20
C ALA A 143 21.94 30.37 -4.42
N VAL A 144 22.56 31.39 -5.02
CA VAL A 144 21.86 32.63 -5.41
C VAL A 144 20.88 32.36 -6.56
N GLY A 145 21.23 31.48 -7.51
CA GLY A 145 20.31 31.05 -8.56
C GLY A 145 19.02 30.43 -8.01
N PHE A 146 19.13 29.61 -6.97
CA PHE A 146 17.96 29.02 -6.27
C PHE A 146 17.13 30.05 -5.51
N LEU A 147 17.77 31.01 -4.83
CA LEU A 147 17.06 32.12 -4.19
C LEU A 147 16.19 32.89 -5.20
N MET A 148 16.71 33.16 -6.40
CA MET A 148 15.95 33.88 -7.44
C MET A 148 14.74 33.09 -7.91
N ILE A 149 14.89 31.78 -8.13
CA ILE A 149 13.77 30.88 -8.46
C ILE A 149 12.69 30.89 -7.38
N LEU A 150 13.11 30.85 -6.13
CA LEU A 150 12.22 30.84 -4.98
C LEU A 150 11.41 32.15 -4.88
N MET A 151 12.07 33.29 -5.12
CA MET A 151 11.40 34.60 -5.20
C MET A 151 10.36 34.66 -6.31
N GLN A 152 10.63 34.03 -7.46
CA GLN A 152 9.65 33.92 -8.54
C GLN A 152 8.42 33.11 -8.11
N ARG A 153 8.61 31.97 -7.44
CA ARG A 153 7.48 31.14 -6.91
C ARG A 153 6.66 31.87 -5.85
N LEU A 154 7.33 32.65 -5.00
CA LEU A 154 6.67 33.41 -3.94
C LEU A 154 5.73 34.48 -4.48
N VAL A 155 6.17 35.25 -5.49
CA VAL A 155 5.37 36.35 -6.04
C VAL A 155 4.14 35.85 -6.80
N THR A 156 4.19 34.65 -7.38
CA THR A 156 3.04 34.01 -8.02
C THR A 156 2.13 33.28 -7.05
N SER A 157 2.62 32.95 -5.85
CA SER A 157 1.79 32.41 -4.77
C SER A 157 0.94 33.51 -4.15
N SER A 158 1.55 34.48 -3.46
CA SER A 158 0.84 35.62 -2.89
C SER A 158 1.75 36.83 -2.61
N THR A 159 1.13 38.01 -2.54
CA THR A 159 1.79 39.26 -2.14
C THR A 159 2.35 39.14 -0.71
N ARG A 160 1.64 38.46 0.20
CA ARG A 160 2.10 38.21 1.58
C ARG A 160 3.34 37.33 1.62
N ALA A 161 3.42 36.32 0.76
CA ALA A 161 4.58 35.43 0.68
C ALA A 161 5.84 36.16 0.22
N ILE A 162 5.77 36.91 -0.90
CA ILE A 162 6.93 37.69 -1.37
C ILE A 162 7.31 38.82 -0.40
N ARG A 163 6.34 39.47 0.25
CA ARG A 163 6.60 40.48 1.29
C ARG A 163 7.41 39.87 2.44
N THR A 164 6.94 38.78 3.02
CA THR A 164 7.60 38.10 4.15
C THR A 164 9.02 37.63 3.78
N ALA A 165 9.20 37.13 2.55
CA ALA A 165 10.52 36.72 2.07
C ALA A 165 11.48 37.92 1.93
N MET A 166 11.03 39.03 1.37
CA MET A 166 11.82 40.26 1.25
C MET A 166 12.16 40.87 2.62
N GLU A 167 11.26 40.80 3.61
CA GLU A 167 11.54 41.24 4.98
C GLU A 167 12.66 40.42 5.62
N ARG A 168 12.54 39.09 5.60
CA ARG A 168 13.58 38.19 6.13
C ARG A 168 14.91 38.38 5.42
N ARG A 169 14.89 38.54 4.10
CA ARG A 169 16.11 38.78 3.32
C ARG A 169 16.75 40.12 3.69
N LEU A 170 15.95 41.16 3.87
CA LEU A 170 16.44 42.48 4.28
C LEU A 170 17.05 42.44 5.69
N GLU A 171 16.46 41.71 6.63
CA GLU A 171 17.01 41.51 7.97
C GLU A 171 18.43 40.93 7.89
N VAL A 172 18.63 39.86 7.12
CA VAL A 172 19.95 39.25 6.91
C VAL A 172 20.95 40.23 6.29
N LEU A 173 20.53 41.03 5.30
CA LEU A 173 21.38 42.03 4.64
C LEU A 173 21.75 43.23 5.54
N GLN A 174 21.05 43.41 6.67
CA GLN A 174 21.34 44.47 7.65
C GLN A 174 22.33 44.03 8.74
N ILE A 175 22.57 42.73 8.90
CA ILE A 175 23.46 42.20 9.94
C ILE A 175 24.92 42.58 9.64
N PRO A 176 25.66 43.19 10.59
CA PRO A 176 27.08 43.51 10.42
C PRO A 176 27.93 42.25 10.14
N ASN A 177 28.93 42.38 9.26
CA ASN A 177 29.79 41.27 8.80
C ASN A 177 30.47 40.45 9.91
N GLU A 178 30.61 41.01 11.11
CA GLU A 178 31.23 40.39 12.29
C GLU A 178 30.27 39.48 13.09
N GLN A 179 28.95 39.69 12.98
CA GLN A 179 27.91 38.88 13.65
C GLN A 179 27.32 37.78 12.74
N LEU A 180 27.75 37.75 11.47
CA LEU A 180 27.34 36.81 10.44
C LEU A 180 27.86 35.37 10.66
N THR A 181 28.73 35.14 11.66
CA THR A 181 29.26 33.81 12.03
C THR A 181 28.22 32.88 12.67
N LEU A 182 27.03 33.38 13.02
CA LEU A 182 25.93 32.60 13.59
C LEU A 182 25.04 31.94 12.53
N PHE A 183 25.23 32.26 11.24
CA PHE A 183 24.45 31.70 10.12
C PHE A 183 25.27 30.65 9.37
N PRO A 184 24.62 29.60 8.82
CA PRO A 184 25.31 28.61 7.98
C PRO A 184 26.00 29.26 6.77
N GLU A 185 27.24 28.84 6.49
CA GLU A 185 28.01 29.35 5.33
C GLU A 185 27.52 28.77 3.99
N ASP A 186 26.84 27.62 4.00
CA ASP A 186 26.38 26.90 2.82
C ASP A 186 24.92 26.42 2.95
N ILE A 187 24.29 26.14 1.80
CA ILE A 187 23.03 25.40 1.72
C ILE A 187 23.38 23.91 1.80
N ASP A 188 22.68 23.14 2.64
CA ASP A 188 22.90 21.71 2.80
C ASP A 188 22.76 20.96 1.45
N GLU A 189 23.62 19.97 1.16
CA GLU A 189 23.56 19.22 -0.10
C GLU A 189 22.23 18.47 -0.27
N ASP A 190 21.59 18.10 0.84
CA ASP A 190 20.31 17.37 0.88
C ASP A 190 19.06 18.28 0.88
N TRP A 191 19.20 19.61 0.66
CA TRP A 191 18.07 20.56 0.72
C TRP A 191 16.93 20.28 -0.28
N VAL A 192 17.22 19.60 -1.40
CA VAL A 192 16.22 19.20 -2.41
C VAL A 192 15.15 18.26 -1.82
N GLY A 193 15.51 17.50 -0.78
CA GLY A 193 14.58 16.61 -0.08
C GLY A 193 13.73 17.30 1.00
N LEU A 194 13.98 18.58 1.29
CA LEU A 194 13.21 19.35 2.26
C LEU A 194 11.89 19.83 1.68
N ASP A 195 10.93 20.12 2.55
CA ASP A 195 9.69 20.76 2.12
C ASP A 195 9.94 22.21 1.66
N SER A 196 9.01 22.79 0.90
CA SER A 196 9.19 24.13 0.33
C SER A 196 9.31 25.25 1.37
N GLN A 197 8.87 25.02 2.61
CA GLN A 197 9.00 25.97 3.71
C GLN A 197 10.40 25.88 4.35
N ASP A 198 10.91 24.67 4.57
CA ASP A 198 12.26 24.45 5.08
C ASP A 198 13.32 24.92 4.08
N GLN A 199 13.09 24.65 2.78
CA GLN A 199 13.90 25.21 1.69
C GLN A 199 13.90 26.74 1.74
N MET A 200 12.74 27.35 1.98
CA MET A 200 12.62 28.81 2.11
C MET A 200 13.47 29.35 3.24
N GLU A 201 13.36 28.74 4.42
CA GLU A 201 14.04 29.21 5.61
C GLU A 201 15.55 29.10 5.49
N GLN A 202 16.07 27.98 4.99
CA GLN A 202 17.50 27.80 4.76
C GLN A 202 18.06 28.79 3.74
N VAL A 203 17.39 28.95 2.59
CA VAL A 203 17.90 29.80 1.49
C VAL A 203 17.81 31.29 1.82
N LEU A 204 16.76 31.73 2.52
CA LEU A 204 16.61 33.14 2.91
C LEU A 204 17.60 33.55 4.00
N THR A 205 17.93 32.64 4.94
CA THR A 205 18.82 32.92 6.07
C THR A 205 20.30 32.62 5.78
N ALA A 206 20.60 31.89 4.71
CA ALA A 206 21.96 31.58 4.30
C ALA A 206 22.78 32.85 3.98
N ARG A 207 24.09 32.78 4.30
CA ARG A 207 25.08 33.82 3.99
C ARG A 207 25.45 33.82 2.51
N LEU A 208 24.48 34.12 1.65
CA LEU A 208 24.71 34.23 0.22
C LEU A 208 25.44 35.54 -0.09
N LYS A 209 26.48 35.47 -0.92
CA LYS A 209 27.22 36.64 -1.41
C LYS A 209 26.24 37.63 -2.02
N ALA A 210 26.14 38.81 -1.40
CA ALA A 210 25.14 39.79 -1.79
C ALA A 210 25.30 40.23 -3.25
N LEU A 211 24.19 40.31 -3.98
CA LEU A 211 24.15 40.87 -5.33
C LEU A 211 24.53 42.36 -5.28
N LYS A 212 25.01 42.90 -6.41
CA LYS A 212 25.32 44.34 -6.47
C LYS A 212 24.04 45.13 -6.25
N ASN A 213 24.06 46.06 -5.29
CA ASN A 213 22.89 46.87 -4.88
C ASN A 213 21.69 46.07 -4.33
N GLU A 214 21.85 44.79 -3.96
CA GLU A 214 20.75 43.91 -3.53
C GLU A 214 19.86 44.55 -2.45
N ARG A 215 20.47 45.15 -1.44
CA ARG A 215 19.75 45.79 -0.33
C ARG A 215 18.75 46.84 -0.82
N LYS A 216 19.15 47.69 -1.77
CA LYS A 216 18.31 48.77 -2.27
C LYS A 216 17.15 48.23 -3.11
N GLU A 217 17.42 47.21 -3.92
CA GLU A 217 16.38 46.50 -4.70
C GLU A 217 15.37 45.82 -3.78
N VAL A 218 15.84 45.06 -2.78
CA VAL A 218 14.99 44.38 -1.79
C VAL A 218 14.15 45.40 -1.00
N GLU A 219 14.71 46.54 -0.57
CA GLU A 219 13.96 47.61 0.09
C GLU A 219 12.86 48.19 -0.83
N LEU A 220 13.15 48.36 -2.12
CA LEU A 220 12.19 48.87 -3.11
C LEU A 220 11.06 47.87 -3.37
N LEU A 221 11.39 46.59 -3.60
CA LEU A 221 10.42 45.51 -3.79
C LEU A 221 9.57 45.28 -2.55
N LEU A 222 10.16 45.32 -1.36
CA LEU A 222 9.44 45.23 -0.09
C LEU A 222 8.44 46.39 0.06
N SER A 223 8.84 47.61 -0.30
CA SER A 223 7.93 48.75 -0.29
C SER A 223 6.75 48.57 -1.25
N ALA A 224 6.99 47.99 -2.43
CA ALA A 224 5.96 47.71 -3.42
C ALA A 224 5.01 46.61 -2.92
N ALA A 225 5.54 45.53 -2.34
CA ALA A 225 4.75 44.45 -1.77
C ALA A 225 3.84 44.94 -0.62
N ARG A 226 4.36 45.79 0.27
CA ARG A 226 3.55 46.40 1.35
C ARG A 226 2.44 47.30 0.81
N ARG A 227 2.71 48.10 -0.23
CA ARG A 227 1.67 48.94 -0.86
C ARG A 227 0.58 48.08 -1.50
N CYS A 228 0.99 47.04 -2.25
CA CYS A 228 0.06 46.14 -2.91
C CYS A 228 -0.85 45.41 -1.91
N GLU A 229 -0.28 44.86 -0.82
CA GLU A 229 -1.07 44.18 0.22
C GLU A 229 -2.04 45.13 0.93
N ALA A 230 -1.66 46.41 1.09
CA ALA A 230 -2.54 47.42 1.67
C ALA A 230 -3.66 47.86 0.71
N HIS A 231 -3.48 47.71 -0.61
CA HIS A 231 -4.45 48.13 -1.63
C HIS A 231 -5.66 47.20 -1.69
N GLY A 232 -5.48 45.91 -1.36
CA GLY A 232 -6.57 44.95 -1.36
C GLY A 232 -6.08 43.50 -1.38
N PRO A 233 -7.03 42.55 -1.44
CA PRO A 233 -6.71 41.14 -1.52
C PRO A 233 -6.19 40.76 -2.91
N ASP A 234 -5.28 39.78 -2.95
CA ASP A 234 -4.69 39.27 -4.19
C ASP A 234 -5.75 38.78 -5.18
N VAL A 235 -5.47 38.96 -6.49
CA VAL A 235 -6.38 38.53 -7.56
C VAL A 235 -6.66 37.01 -7.53
N LYS A 236 -5.66 36.17 -7.21
CA LYS A 236 -5.86 34.73 -7.04
C LYS A 236 -6.80 34.39 -5.87
N ALA A 237 -6.72 35.14 -4.78
CA ALA A 237 -7.60 34.93 -3.62
C ALA A 237 -9.04 35.29 -3.96
N GLN A 238 -9.25 36.35 -4.76
CA GLN A 238 -10.57 36.69 -5.31
C GLN A 238 -11.09 35.58 -6.24
N GLY A 239 -10.29 35.13 -7.21
CA GLY A 239 -10.65 34.01 -8.08
C GLY A 239 -10.94 32.72 -7.32
N LEU A 240 -10.24 32.48 -6.20
CA LEU A 240 -10.49 31.33 -5.33
C LEU A 240 -11.87 31.38 -4.70
N LEU A 241 -12.26 32.55 -4.18
CA LEU A 241 -13.59 32.74 -3.62
C LEU A 241 -14.69 32.53 -4.67
N GLU A 242 -14.52 33.12 -5.86
CA GLU A 242 -15.45 32.97 -6.97
C GLU A 242 -15.60 31.50 -7.38
N LYS A 243 -14.48 30.77 -7.46
CA LYS A 243 -14.48 29.35 -7.81
C LYS A 243 -15.12 28.47 -6.73
N ILE A 244 -14.89 28.76 -5.45
CA ILE A 244 -15.58 28.06 -4.36
C ILE A 244 -17.09 28.26 -4.46
N GLN A 245 -17.55 29.50 -4.70
CA GLN A 245 -18.98 29.82 -4.86
C GLN A 245 -19.58 29.19 -6.13
N GLU A 246 -18.83 29.08 -7.21
CA GLU A 246 -19.21 28.32 -8.39
C GLU A 246 -19.40 26.84 -8.06
N LEU A 247 -18.41 26.21 -7.41
CA LEU A 247 -18.45 24.79 -7.06
C LEU A 247 -19.58 24.46 -6.06
N GLN A 248 -19.84 25.34 -5.09
CA GLN A 248 -21.00 25.22 -4.18
C GLN A 248 -22.33 25.22 -4.92
N ARG A 249 -22.47 26.06 -5.97
CA ARG A 249 -23.67 26.10 -6.81
C ARG A 249 -23.79 24.87 -7.70
N ASP A 250 -22.69 24.44 -8.32
CA ASP A 250 -22.63 23.27 -9.19
C ASP A 250 -22.99 21.98 -8.45
N GLU A 251 -22.48 21.82 -7.22
CA GLU A 251 -22.76 20.64 -6.37
C GLU A 251 -24.08 20.79 -5.58
N ASN A 252 -24.70 21.97 -5.60
CA ASN A 252 -25.87 22.30 -4.79
C ASN A 252 -25.65 22.05 -3.28
N GLU A 253 -24.44 22.37 -2.79
CA GLU A 253 -23.99 22.17 -1.42
C GLU A 253 -23.41 23.48 -0.84
N PRO A 254 -24.17 24.24 -0.04
CA PRO A 254 -23.66 25.47 0.59
C PRO A 254 -22.48 25.21 1.54
N ASP A 255 -22.48 24.07 2.23
CA ASP A 255 -21.44 23.67 3.18
C ASP A 255 -20.39 22.74 2.55
N LEU A 256 -20.17 22.89 1.23
CA LEU A 256 -19.19 22.11 0.47
C LEU A 256 -17.82 22.14 1.13
N LYS A 257 -17.28 20.95 1.41
CA LYS A 257 -15.91 20.82 1.94
C LYS A 257 -14.91 20.97 0.82
N VAL A 258 -13.95 21.88 1.00
CA VAL A 258 -12.91 22.20 0.01
C VAL A 258 -11.53 22.03 0.65
N LEU A 259 -10.68 21.24 -0.01
CA LEU A 259 -9.28 21.09 0.34
C LEU A 259 -8.43 22.01 -0.56
N ILE A 260 -7.72 22.95 0.04
CA ILE A 260 -6.87 23.91 -0.66
C ILE A 260 -5.41 23.61 -0.37
N PHE A 261 -4.60 23.44 -1.40
CA PHE A 261 -3.16 23.27 -1.28
C PHE A 261 -2.41 24.54 -1.69
N THR A 262 -1.43 24.94 -0.86
CA THR A 262 -0.48 26.03 -1.12
C THR A 262 0.91 25.57 -0.72
N GLU A 263 1.96 26.15 -1.30
CA GLU A 263 3.34 25.75 -0.99
C GLU A 263 3.90 26.48 0.25
N PHE A 264 3.36 27.65 0.60
CA PHE A 264 3.97 28.56 1.56
C PHE A 264 3.04 28.91 2.73
N VAL A 265 3.58 28.90 3.94
CA VAL A 265 2.83 29.24 5.17
C VAL A 265 2.28 30.68 5.14
N PRO A 266 3.02 31.72 4.69
CA PRO A 266 2.47 33.07 4.58
C PRO A 266 1.24 33.16 3.64
N THR A 267 1.20 32.35 2.58
CA THR A 267 0.02 32.26 1.70
C THR A 267 -1.12 31.56 2.41
N GLN A 268 -0.86 30.46 3.13
CA GLN A 268 -1.86 29.77 3.95
C GLN A 268 -2.52 30.72 4.97
N GLU A 269 -1.73 31.52 5.69
CA GLU A 269 -2.21 32.50 6.65
C GLU A 269 -3.07 33.59 5.99
N MET A 270 -2.62 34.11 4.83
CA MET A 270 -3.38 35.08 4.03
C MET A 270 -4.74 34.52 3.61
N LEU A 271 -4.77 33.29 3.09
CA LEU A 271 -6.00 32.65 2.64
C LEU A 271 -6.96 32.37 3.79
N ALA A 272 -6.46 31.90 4.94
CA ALA A 272 -7.27 31.65 6.12
C ALA A 272 -7.95 32.94 6.62
N GLU A 273 -7.20 34.04 6.69
CA GLU A 273 -7.73 35.36 7.05
C GLU A 273 -8.76 35.86 6.02
N PHE A 274 -8.40 35.81 4.73
CA PHE A 274 -9.23 36.31 3.64
C PHE A 274 -10.59 35.60 3.54
N LEU A 275 -10.60 34.27 3.68
CA LEU A 275 -11.81 33.44 3.65
C LEU A 275 -12.59 33.56 4.96
N GLY A 276 -11.91 33.60 6.11
CA GLY A 276 -12.54 33.79 7.42
C GLY A 276 -13.31 35.11 7.53
N GLN A 277 -12.74 36.20 7.03
CA GLN A 277 -13.42 37.52 6.95
C GLN A 277 -14.68 37.51 6.08
N ARG A 278 -14.84 36.50 5.21
CA ARG A 278 -15.99 36.32 4.32
C ARG A 278 -16.98 35.26 4.81
N GLY A 279 -16.79 34.76 6.04
CA GLY A 279 -17.73 33.88 6.72
C GLY A 279 -17.47 32.38 6.54
N TYR A 280 -16.37 31.98 5.93
CA TYR A 280 -16.01 30.56 5.82
C TYR A 280 -15.29 30.07 7.07
N SER A 281 -15.64 28.87 7.53
CA SER A 281 -14.89 28.19 8.59
C SER A 281 -13.66 27.49 7.98
N THR A 282 -12.47 27.97 8.36
CA THR A 282 -11.18 27.47 7.84
C THR A 282 -10.36 26.80 8.93
N VAL A 283 -9.64 25.74 8.58
CA VAL A 283 -8.57 25.17 9.40
C VAL A 283 -7.29 25.05 8.58
N SER A 284 -6.14 25.17 9.25
CA SER A 284 -4.82 25.15 8.61
C SER A 284 -4.02 23.95 9.06
N LEU A 285 -3.29 23.35 8.12
CA LEU A 285 -2.41 22.20 8.36
C LEU A 285 -1.07 22.42 7.68
N ASN A 286 0.02 22.34 8.45
CA ASN A 286 1.38 22.54 7.93
C ASN A 286 2.40 21.68 8.70
N GLY A 287 3.65 21.69 8.23
CA GLY A 287 4.72 20.80 8.71
C GLY A 287 5.08 20.97 10.19
N SER A 288 4.83 22.15 10.78
CA SER A 288 5.17 22.43 12.18
C SER A 288 4.22 21.78 13.19
N LEU A 289 3.06 21.27 12.75
CA LEU A 289 2.10 20.61 13.63
C LEU A 289 2.54 19.19 14.00
N GLY A 290 2.45 18.87 15.29
CA GLY A 290 2.69 17.51 15.81
C GLY A 290 1.57 16.53 15.42
N MET A 291 1.83 15.22 15.57
CA MET A 291 0.88 14.18 15.15
C MET A 291 -0.52 14.32 15.80
N GLU A 292 -0.58 14.67 17.09
CA GLU A 292 -1.85 14.86 17.80
C GLU A 292 -2.64 16.08 17.27
N GLU A 293 -1.95 17.19 17.02
CA GLU A 293 -2.55 18.41 16.48
C GLU A 293 -3.08 18.18 15.06
N ARG A 294 -2.35 17.45 14.22
CA ARG A 294 -2.80 17.05 12.87
C ARG A 294 -4.12 16.26 12.94
N GLN A 295 -4.25 15.33 13.90
CA GLN A 295 -5.50 14.59 14.10
C GLN A 295 -6.66 15.48 14.58
N ILE A 296 -6.37 16.49 15.41
CA ILE A 296 -7.39 17.47 15.85
C ILE A 296 -7.85 18.31 14.66
N VAL A 297 -6.93 18.82 13.84
CA VAL A 297 -7.25 19.60 12.63
C VAL A 297 -8.06 18.76 11.64
N GLN A 298 -7.70 17.50 11.43
CA GLN A 298 -8.43 16.60 10.54
C GLN A 298 -9.86 16.33 11.03
N ARG A 299 -10.06 16.17 12.35
CA ARG A 299 -11.40 16.03 12.94
C ARG A 299 -12.22 17.30 12.79
N LYS A 300 -11.64 18.47 13.10
CA LYS A 300 -12.29 19.76 12.89
C LYS A 300 -12.69 19.97 11.43
N PHE A 301 -11.84 19.58 10.48
CA PHE A 301 -12.19 19.65 9.06
C PHE A 301 -13.33 18.71 8.69
N ARG A 302 -13.38 17.51 9.28
CA ARG A 302 -14.48 16.57 9.04
C ARG A 302 -15.81 17.10 9.57
N ASP A 303 -15.82 17.61 10.79
CA ASP A 303 -17.07 17.81 11.54
C ASP A 303 -17.56 19.27 11.54
N GLU A 304 -16.65 20.25 11.48
CA GLU A 304 -16.98 21.68 11.72
C GLU A 304 -16.61 22.60 10.55
N ALA A 305 -15.40 22.46 10.01
CA ALA A 305 -14.86 23.42 9.04
C ALA A 305 -15.29 23.08 7.59
N GLN A 306 -15.51 24.13 6.80
CA GLN A 306 -15.79 24.03 5.36
C GLN A 306 -14.49 23.92 4.56
N ILE A 307 -13.41 24.54 5.00
CA ILE A 307 -12.18 24.65 4.22
C ILE A 307 -10.97 24.18 5.03
N LEU A 308 -10.17 23.28 4.45
CA LEU A 308 -8.84 22.94 4.95
C LEU A 308 -7.80 23.53 4.01
N ILE A 309 -6.91 24.36 4.53
CA ILE A 309 -5.77 24.89 3.79
C ILE A 309 -4.52 24.14 4.25
N SER A 310 -3.88 23.39 3.36
CA SER A 310 -2.74 22.54 3.67
C SER A 310 -1.49 22.97 2.90
N THR A 311 -0.34 22.94 3.57
CA THR A 311 0.96 22.85 2.86
C THR A 311 1.28 21.42 2.47
N ASP A 312 2.25 21.23 1.58
CA ASP A 312 2.69 19.89 1.14
C ASP A 312 3.10 19.01 2.32
N ALA A 313 3.95 19.52 3.21
CA ALA A 313 4.45 18.80 4.38
C ALA A 313 3.38 18.45 5.44
N GLY A 314 2.35 19.28 5.55
CA GLY A 314 1.24 19.03 6.47
C GLY A 314 0.31 17.92 5.98
N GLY A 315 0.07 17.85 4.68
CA GLY A 315 -0.97 17.01 4.06
C GLY A 315 -0.55 15.58 3.71
N GLU A 316 0.72 15.22 3.88
CA GLU A 316 1.19 13.87 3.60
C GLU A 316 0.54 12.80 4.49
N GLY A 317 0.20 11.66 3.89
CA GLY A 317 -0.39 10.51 4.59
C GLY A 317 -1.84 10.66 5.04
N LEU A 318 -2.50 11.81 4.82
CA LEU A 318 -3.88 12.01 5.28
C LEU A 318 -4.93 11.34 4.38
N ASN A 319 -5.95 10.78 5.03
CA ASN A 319 -7.17 10.25 4.42
C ASN A 319 -8.32 11.28 4.55
N LEU A 320 -8.69 11.91 3.43
CA LEU A 320 -9.68 13.01 3.40
C LEU A 320 -10.88 12.70 2.50
N GLN A 321 -11.28 11.43 2.42
CA GLN A 321 -12.35 10.92 1.53
C GLN A 321 -13.74 11.52 1.78
N PHE A 322 -13.96 12.20 2.91
CA PHE A 322 -15.19 12.95 3.19
C PHE A 322 -15.25 14.30 2.45
N CYS A 323 -14.12 14.77 1.91
CA CYS A 323 -14.02 15.87 0.95
C CYS A 323 -13.97 15.27 -0.46
N HIS A 324 -14.40 16.01 -1.49
CA HIS A 324 -14.31 15.58 -2.90
C HIS A 324 -13.82 16.70 -3.85
N VAL A 325 -13.51 17.87 -3.29
CA VAL A 325 -13.02 19.05 -4.04
C VAL A 325 -11.62 19.41 -3.57
N VAL A 326 -10.68 19.44 -4.52
CA VAL A 326 -9.28 19.81 -4.30
C VAL A 326 -8.96 21.03 -5.16
N ILE A 327 -8.45 22.09 -4.55
CA ILE A 327 -7.96 23.29 -5.24
C ILE A 327 -6.47 23.42 -4.97
N ASN A 328 -5.66 23.29 -6.01
CA ASN A 328 -4.24 23.61 -5.97
C ASN A 328 -4.10 25.12 -6.23
N PHE A 329 -3.98 25.89 -5.16
CA PHE A 329 -3.80 27.34 -5.25
C PHE A 329 -2.44 27.67 -5.86
N ASP A 330 -1.41 26.93 -5.47
CA ASP A 330 -0.08 26.99 -6.08
C ASP A 330 0.18 25.70 -6.87
N LEU A 331 0.62 25.88 -8.12
CA LEU A 331 0.99 24.78 -8.99
C LEU A 331 2.44 24.36 -8.71
N PRO A 332 2.67 23.16 -8.17
CA PRO A 332 4.02 22.66 -8.00
C PRO A 332 4.61 22.36 -9.37
N TRP A 333 5.89 22.67 -9.54
CA TRP A 333 6.61 22.42 -10.78
C TRP A 333 6.73 20.93 -11.14
N ASN A 334 6.70 20.06 -10.13
CA ASN A 334 6.61 18.62 -10.32
C ASN A 334 5.13 18.17 -10.36
N PRO A 335 4.62 17.69 -11.50
CA PRO A 335 3.23 17.22 -11.63
C PRO A 335 2.86 16.11 -10.63
N MET A 336 3.83 15.35 -10.11
CA MET A 336 3.56 14.32 -9.11
C MET A 336 3.00 14.84 -7.82
N LYS A 337 3.45 16.02 -7.39
CA LYS A 337 2.90 16.65 -6.20
C LYS A 337 1.39 16.90 -6.39
N ILE A 338 0.95 17.26 -7.60
CA ILE A 338 -0.47 17.42 -7.93
C ILE A 338 -1.21 16.09 -7.78
N GLU A 339 -0.70 15.00 -8.37
CA GLU A 339 -1.34 13.68 -8.28
C GLU A 339 -1.37 13.15 -6.83
N GLN A 340 -0.31 13.36 -6.05
CA GLN A 340 -0.29 13.02 -4.62
C GLN A 340 -1.31 13.82 -3.80
N ARG A 341 -1.47 15.11 -4.10
CA ARG A 341 -2.48 16.01 -3.49
C ARG A 341 -3.90 15.55 -3.82
N ILE A 342 -4.19 15.26 -5.09
CA ILE A 342 -5.49 14.71 -5.53
C ILE A 342 -5.72 13.33 -4.89
N GLY A 343 -4.67 12.52 -4.81
CA GLY A 343 -4.66 11.21 -4.19
C GLY A 343 -4.99 11.21 -2.70
N ARG A 344 -5.08 12.36 -2.00
CA ARG A 344 -5.60 12.45 -0.62
C ARG A 344 -7.12 12.26 -0.54
N VAL A 345 -7.80 12.52 -1.66
CA VAL A 345 -9.26 12.53 -1.80
C VAL A 345 -9.74 11.45 -2.76
N ASP A 346 -9.03 11.22 -3.86
CA ASP A 346 -9.29 10.15 -4.82
C ASP A 346 -8.78 8.80 -4.28
N ARG A 347 -9.52 8.21 -3.32
CA ARG A 347 -9.22 6.92 -2.65
C ARG A 347 -10.48 6.05 -2.52
N ILE A 348 -10.32 4.74 -2.31
CA ILE A 348 -11.43 3.79 -2.09
C ILE A 348 -12.29 4.23 -0.90
N GLY A 349 -13.59 4.42 -1.11
CA GLY A 349 -14.52 4.95 -0.10
C GLY A 349 -15.01 6.37 -0.43
N GLN A 350 -14.43 7.02 -1.43
CA GLN A 350 -14.99 8.24 -2.02
C GLN A 350 -16.31 7.92 -2.74
N THR A 351 -17.39 8.60 -2.34
CA THR A 351 -18.73 8.37 -2.88
C THR A 351 -19.14 9.40 -3.93
N LYS A 352 -18.44 10.53 -4.00
CA LYS A 352 -18.70 11.64 -4.93
C LYS A 352 -17.67 11.72 -6.05
N VAL A 353 -18.04 12.40 -7.13
CA VAL A 353 -17.12 12.73 -8.22
C VAL A 353 -16.02 13.65 -7.68
N VAL A 354 -14.75 13.32 -7.97
CA VAL A 354 -13.62 14.14 -7.49
C VAL A 354 -13.40 15.30 -8.46
N ARG A 355 -13.40 16.54 -7.95
CA ARG A 355 -13.05 17.75 -8.71
C ARG A 355 -11.71 18.30 -8.26
N ALA A 356 -10.74 18.33 -9.16
CA ALA A 356 -9.43 18.93 -8.95
C ALA A 356 -9.29 20.21 -9.80
N VAL A 357 -9.00 21.33 -9.17
CA VAL A 357 -8.85 22.64 -9.83
C VAL A 357 -7.44 23.17 -9.61
N ASN A 358 -6.75 23.45 -10.69
CA ASN A 358 -5.37 23.95 -10.69
C ASN A 358 -5.36 25.44 -11.04
N PHE A 359 -4.90 26.29 -10.13
CA PHE A 359 -4.90 27.74 -10.33
C PHE A 359 -3.62 28.20 -11.00
N ALA A 360 -3.74 29.09 -11.99
CA ALA A 360 -2.61 29.74 -12.64
C ALA A 360 -2.93 31.20 -12.93
N LEU A 361 -1.91 32.07 -12.91
CA LEU A 361 -2.06 33.49 -13.25
C LEU A 361 -1.69 33.76 -14.71
N ASP A 362 -2.49 34.58 -15.38
CA ASP A 362 -2.28 34.90 -16.79
C ASP A 362 -1.02 35.73 -17.02
N GLY A 363 -0.31 35.44 -18.11
CA GLY A 363 0.94 36.13 -18.44
C GLY A 363 2.12 35.82 -17.50
N THR A 364 1.99 34.83 -16.60
CA THR A 364 3.10 34.36 -15.76
C THR A 364 3.93 33.29 -16.46
N VAL A 365 5.17 33.08 -15.98
CA VAL A 365 6.06 32.03 -16.50
C VAL A 365 5.46 30.65 -16.22
N GLU A 366 4.82 30.50 -15.08
CA GLU A 366 4.21 29.26 -14.60
C GLU A 366 3.11 28.76 -15.53
N LEU A 367 2.20 29.65 -15.94
CA LEU A 367 1.14 29.29 -16.89
C LEU A 367 1.73 28.86 -18.24
N ARG A 368 2.71 29.61 -18.75
CA ARG A 368 3.35 29.30 -20.05
C ARG A 368 4.01 27.93 -20.05
N VAL A 369 4.78 27.60 -19.01
CA VAL A 369 5.40 26.28 -18.87
C VAL A 369 4.32 25.20 -18.73
N ARG A 370 3.24 25.49 -18.00
CA ARG A 370 2.15 24.55 -17.78
C ARG A 370 1.40 24.23 -19.08
N GLU A 371 1.05 25.21 -19.89
CA GLU A 371 0.36 25.01 -21.18
C GLU A 371 1.17 24.06 -22.07
N VAL A 372 2.48 24.29 -22.19
CA VAL A 372 3.35 23.42 -23.01
C VAL A 372 3.49 22.01 -22.40
N LEU A 373 3.49 21.89 -21.07
CA LEU A 373 3.55 20.60 -20.38
C LEU A 373 2.21 19.86 -20.41
N GLU A 374 1.06 20.52 -20.26
CA GLU A 374 -0.25 19.88 -20.25
C GLU A 374 -0.57 19.21 -21.56
N ASP A 375 -0.42 19.92 -22.68
CA ASP A 375 -0.71 19.35 -24.02
C ASP A 375 0.12 18.09 -24.27
N LYS A 376 1.40 18.12 -23.85
CA LYS A 376 2.34 17.02 -24.07
C LYS A 376 2.13 15.87 -23.08
N LEU A 377 1.84 16.18 -21.80
CA LEU A 377 1.58 15.19 -20.77
C LEU A 377 0.20 14.55 -20.93
N GLN A 378 -0.81 15.27 -21.41
CA GLN A 378 -2.15 14.74 -21.65
C GLN A 378 -2.11 13.63 -22.70
N THR A 379 -1.37 13.83 -23.79
CA THR A 379 -1.16 12.79 -24.80
C THR A 379 -0.52 11.53 -24.18
N ILE A 380 0.44 11.70 -23.27
CA ILE A 380 1.08 10.58 -22.57
C ILE A 380 0.13 9.94 -21.54
N LEU A 381 -0.68 10.73 -20.84
CA LEU A 381 -1.70 10.25 -19.90
C LEU A 381 -2.76 9.39 -20.59
N GLU A 382 -3.22 9.80 -21.77
CA GLU A 382 -4.20 9.06 -22.57
C GLU A 382 -3.61 7.73 -23.08
N GLU A 383 -2.33 7.70 -23.45
CA GLU A 383 -1.66 6.49 -23.98
C GLU A 383 -1.26 5.48 -22.88
N PHE A 384 -0.83 5.94 -21.70
CA PHE A 384 -0.24 5.10 -20.66
C PHE A 384 -1.13 4.93 -19.42
N GLY A 385 -2.11 5.81 -19.21
CA GLY A 385 -2.93 5.90 -18.01
C GLY A 385 -2.25 6.69 -16.88
N VAL A 386 -3.07 7.31 -16.04
CA VAL A 386 -2.63 8.17 -14.92
C VAL A 386 -1.65 7.44 -13.99
N ASP A 387 -1.96 6.19 -13.64
CA ASP A 387 -1.17 5.41 -12.69
C ASP A 387 0.26 5.16 -13.22
N LYS A 388 0.43 4.87 -14.51
CA LYS A 388 1.77 4.59 -15.08
C LYS A 388 2.62 5.84 -15.24
N LEU A 389 2.01 6.99 -15.53
CA LEU A 389 2.73 8.25 -15.55
C LEU A 389 3.17 8.64 -14.14
N SER A 390 2.31 8.40 -13.15
CA SER A 390 2.64 8.58 -11.73
C SER A 390 3.90 7.78 -11.37
N ASP A 391 3.95 6.51 -11.79
CA ASP A 391 5.09 5.62 -11.54
C ASP A 391 6.43 6.15 -12.11
N VAL A 392 6.38 6.80 -13.29
CA VAL A 392 7.56 7.31 -14.01
C VAL A 392 8.13 8.56 -13.36
N LEU A 393 7.24 9.46 -12.96
CA LEU A 393 7.61 10.76 -12.42
C LEU A 393 8.09 10.67 -10.96
N ASP A 394 7.80 9.58 -10.25
CA ASP A 394 8.20 9.32 -8.85
C ASP A 394 9.59 8.65 -8.70
N SER A 395 10.36 8.53 -9.80
CA SER A 395 11.68 7.92 -9.77
C SER A 395 12.73 8.83 -9.13
N GLU A 396 13.10 8.54 -7.87
CA GLU A 396 14.13 9.30 -7.10
C GLU A 396 15.51 9.28 -7.77
N GLU A 397 15.92 8.18 -8.43
CA GLU A 397 17.22 8.11 -9.10
C GLU A 397 17.17 8.66 -10.53
N GLY A 398 17.44 9.96 -10.65
CA GLY A 398 17.56 10.68 -11.91
C GLY A 398 16.26 11.37 -12.33
N GLY A 399 15.46 11.85 -11.38
CA GLY A 399 14.19 12.54 -11.62
C GLY A 399 14.23 13.57 -12.77
N ILE A 400 13.10 13.74 -13.42
CA ILE A 400 12.94 14.72 -14.50
C ILE A 400 13.17 16.12 -13.91
N PRO A 401 14.15 16.90 -14.41
CA PRO A 401 14.54 18.16 -13.81
C PRO A 401 13.57 19.27 -14.21
N PHE A 402 12.31 19.19 -13.74
CA PHE A 402 11.30 20.22 -14.00
C PHE A 402 11.80 21.61 -13.62
N GLU A 403 12.58 21.71 -12.54
CA GLU A 403 13.20 22.98 -12.14
C GLU A 403 14.07 23.60 -13.23
N GLU A 404 14.80 22.82 -14.03
CA GLU A 404 15.61 23.36 -15.13
C GLU A 404 14.76 23.92 -16.27
N LEU A 405 13.58 23.33 -16.49
CA LEU A 405 12.63 23.84 -17.47
C LEU A 405 12.06 25.19 -17.02
N PHE A 406 11.59 25.28 -15.77
CA PHE A 406 11.09 26.55 -15.22
C PHE A 406 12.19 27.61 -15.14
N LYS A 407 13.43 27.23 -14.76
CA LYS A 407 14.62 28.10 -14.84
C LYS A 407 14.79 28.70 -16.23
N ALA A 408 14.76 27.86 -17.26
CA ALA A 408 14.93 28.32 -18.63
C ALA A 408 13.80 29.26 -19.08
N ALA A 409 12.56 28.96 -18.68
CA ALA A 409 11.40 29.76 -19.05
C ALA A 409 11.40 31.17 -18.44
N VAL A 410 12.02 31.35 -17.27
CA VAL A 410 12.22 32.69 -16.66
C VAL A 410 13.27 33.50 -17.44
N LEU A 411 14.33 32.85 -17.94
CA LEU A 411 15.48 33.53 -18.55
C LEU A 411 15.28 33.82 -20.04
N SER A 412 14.75 32.83 -20.75
CA SER A 412 14.58 32.81 -22.20
C SER A 412 13.20 32.24 -22.50
N PRO A 413 12.15 33.07 -22.42
CA PRO A 413 10.78 32.60 -22.59
C PRO A 413 10.53 31.98 -23.98
N GLU A 414 11.27 32.39 -25.00
CA GLU A 414 11.29 31.80 -26.35
C GLU A 414 11.80 30.35 -26.40
N ASP A 415 12.71 29.95 -25.51
CA ASP A 415 13.29 28.60 -25.48
C ASP A 415 12.45 27.61 -24.65
N ALA A 416 11.50 28.13 -23.87
CA ALA A 416 10.70 27.34 -22.93
C ALA A 416 9.95 26.20 -23.63
N GLU A 417 9.40 26.48 -24.81
CA GLU A 417 8.60 25.53 -25.56
C GLU A 417 9.41 24.35 -26.09
N GLU A 418 10.60 24.63 -26.64
CA GLU A 418 11.54 23.60 -27.13
C GLU A 418 12.04 22.72 -25.98
N ARG A 419 12.40 23.33 -24.85
CA ARG A 419 12.87 22.57 -23.68
C ARG A 419 11.77 21.72 -23.06
N ALA A 420 10.55 22.24 -22.98
CA ALA A 420 9.39 21.46 -22.55
C ALA A 420 9.10 20.30 -23.51
N ALA A 421 9.37 20.47 -24.82
CA ALA A 421 9.30 19.38 -25.80
C ALA A 421 10.28 18.26 -25.47
N ARG A 422 11.56 18.60 -25.26
CA ARG A 422 12.60 17.63 -24.90
C ARG A 422 12.29 16.91 -23.60
N LEU A 423 11.76 17.64 -22.60
CA LEU A 423 11.36 17.07 -21.32
C LEU A 423 10.20 16.06 -21.49
N ALA A 424 9.20 16.43 -22.28
CA ALA A 424 8.07 15.54 -22.56
C ALA A 424 8.49 14.28 -23.34
N GLU A 425 9.43 14.38 -24.28
CA GLU A 425 10.02 13.22 -24.97
C GLU A 425 10.78 12.32 -23.98
N GLU A 426 11.53 12.90 -23.04
CA GLU A 426 12.19 12.13 -21.99
C GLU A 426 11.19 11.41 -21.09
N ILE A 427 10.11 12.09 -20.67
CA ILE A 427 9.02 11.49 -19.90
C ILE A 427 8.39 10.33 -20.67
N ARG A 428 8.09 10.52 -21.96
CA ARG A 428 7.52 9.48 -22.82
C ARG A 428 8.46 8.28 -22.92
N ARG A 429 9.77 8.50 -23.16
CA ARG A 429 10.77 7.42 -23.20
C ARG A 429 10.79 6.62 -21.89
N ARG A 430 10.78 7.30 -20.74
CA ARG A 430 10.73 6.63 -19.43
C ARG A 430 9.41 5.90 -19.22
N ALA A 431 8.29 6.43 -19.69
CA ALA A 431 6.99 5.75 -19.64
C ALA A 431 6.96 4.49 -20.50
N ASP A 432 7.59 4.51 -21.67
CA ASP A 432 7.79 3.34 -22.51
C ASP A 432 8.68 2.28 -21.83
N GLU A 433 9.79 2.70 -21.22
CA GLU A 433 10.67 1.82 -20.45
C GLU A 433 9.95 1.20 -19.25
N ALA A 434 9.19 2.00 -18.49
CA ALA A 434 8.36 1.54 -17.38
C ALA A 434 7.27 0.57 -17.85
N ARG A 435 6.62 0.84 -18.99
CA ARG A 435 5.64 -0.06 -19.61
C ARG A 435 6.29 -1.37 -20.05
N ALA A 436 7.48 -1.33 -20.64
CA ALA A 436 8.24 -2.51 -21.04
C ALA A 436 8.66 -3.34 -19.80
N GLY A 437 9.13 -2.69 -18.73
CA GLY A 437 9.40 -3.33 -17.44
C GLY A 437 8.14 -3.92 -16.81
N SER A 438 7.01 -3.22 -16.87
CA SER A 438 5.74 -3.70 -16.36
C SER A 438 5.19 -4.91 -17.13
N LYS A 439 5.48 -5.07 -18.43
CA LYS A 439 5.15 -6.31 -19.15
C LYS A 439 5.84 -7.54 -18.55
N LYS A 440 6.98 -7.35 -17.87
CA LYS A 440 7.70 -8.41 -17.15
C LYS A 440 7.08 -8.72 -15.78
N LEU A 441 6.17 -7.89 -15.26
CA LEU A 441 5.51 -8.14 -13.96
C LEU A 441 4.34 -9.12 -14.06
N GLY A 442 3.85 -9.43 -15.26
CA GLY A 442 2.62 -10.20 -15.46
C GLY A 442 1.51 -9.35 -16.08
N ALA A 443 0.40 -9.99 -16.46
CA ALA A 443 -0.81 -9.23 -16.76
C ALA A 443 -1.48 -8.88 -15.43
N VAL A 444 -2.13 -7.72 -15.36
CA VAL A 444 -3.09 -7.45 -14.28
C VAL A 444 -4.20 -8.48 -14.47
N GLU A 445 -4.29 -9.46 -13.56
CA GLU A 445 -5.45 -10.35 -13.55
C GLU A 445 -6.68 -9.50 -13.31
N SER A 446 -7.65 -9.58 -14.22
CA SER A 446 -8.93 -8.90 -14.03
C SER A 446 -9.64 -9.58 -12.87
N LEU A 447 -9.65 -8.93 -11.71
CA LEU A 447 -10.49 -9.36 -10.59
C LEU A 447 -11.93 -9.44 -11.09
N THR A 448 -12.54 -10.62 -10.98
CA THR A 448 -13.95 -10.78 -11.30
C THR A 448 -14.79 -10.57 -10.05
N ALA A 449 -16.04 -10.11 -10.24
CA ALA A 449 -16.99 -10.03 -9.14
C ALA A 449 -17.21 -11.42 -8.49
N ASP A 450 -17.09 -12.50 -9.27
CA ASP A 450 -17.24 -13.87 -8.78
C ASP A 450 -16.11 -14.25 -7.80
N ASP A 451 -14.86 -13.87 -8.08
CA ASP A 451 -13.73 -14.10 -7.17
C ASP A 451 -13.94 -13.35 -5.84
N ALA A 452 -14.35 -12.08 -5.92
CA ALA A 452 -14.66 -11.27 -4.75
C ALA A 452 -15.82 -11.85 -3.93
N LYS A 453 -16.89 -12.32 -4.59
CA LYS A 453 -18.00 -13.01 -3.94
C LYS A 453 -17.57 -14.33 -3.29
N GLN A 454 -16.68 -15.09 -3.91
CA GLN A 454 -16.20 -16.35 -3.34
C GLN A 454 -15.41 -16.12 -2.05
N VAL A 455 -14.60 -15.06 -2.00
CA VAL A 455 -13.85 -14.67 -0.78
C VAL A 455 -14.80 -14.08 0.28
N ALA A 456 -15.71 -13.18 -0.11
CA ALA A 456 -16.68 -12.58 0.80
C ALA A 456 -17.63 -13.63 1.42
N ASN A 457 -18.05 -14.61 0.64
CA ASN A 457 -18.91 -15.71 1.07
C ASN A 457 -18.12 -16.96 1.48
N HIS A 458 -16.86 -16.81 1.88
CA HIS A 458 -16.08 -17.94 2.35
C HIS A 458 -16.79 -18.60 3.54
N GLN A 459 -16.80 -19.94 3.61
CA GLN A 459 -17.57 -20.68 4.63
C GLN A 459 -16.92 -20.69 6.02
N LEU A 460 -15.81 -19.98 6.22
CA LEU A 460 -15.01 -20.04 7.45
C LEU A 460 -15.72 -19.38 8.65
N PRO A 461 -16.35 -18.19 8.51
CA PRO A 461 -17.27 -17.64 9.50
C PRO A 461 -18.31 -18.66 9.97
N TYR A 462 -19.02 -19.28 9.02
CA TYR A 462 -20.02 -20.31 9.31
C TYR A 462 -19.43 -21.47 10.10
N TRP A 463 -18.33 -22.07 9.65
CA TRP A 463 -17.71 -23.18 10.39
C TRP A 463 -17.19 -22.78 11.78
N THR A 464 -16.68 -21.57 11.91
CA THR A 464 -16.21 -21.03 13.21
C THR A 464 -17.38 -20.86 14.17
N GLU A 465 -18.49 -20.28 13.70
CA GLU A 465 -19.73 -20.16 14.45
C GLU A 465 -20.23 -21.53 14.91
N ARG A 466 -20.38 -22.49 13.98
CA ARG A 466 -20.86 -23.85 14.29
C ARG A 466 -19.96 -24.53 15.32
N MET A 467 -18.65 -24.42 15.18
CA MET A 467 -17.69 -25.00 16.12
C MET A 467 -17.78 -24.37 17.52
N VAL A 468 -17.79 -23.04 17.59
CA VAL A 468 -17.83 -22.31 18.88
C VAL A 468 -19.15 -22.56 19.59
N THR A 469 -20.28 -22.40 18.90
CA THR A 469 -21.60 -22.62 19.49
C THR A 469 -21.82 -24.07 19.95
N ALA A 470 -21.34 -25.06 19.18
CA ALA A 470 -21.39 -26.46 19.59
C ALA A 470 -20.53 -26.74 20.83
N TYR A 471 -19.30 -26.20 20.87
CA TYR A 471 -18.40 -26.34 22.02
C TYR A 471 -19.02 -25.78 23.31
N LEU A 472 -19.58 -24.57 23.26
CA LEU A 472 -20.19 -23.93 24.43
C LEU A 472 -21.42 -24.69 24.93
N ARG A 473 -22.25 -25.24 24.02
CA ARG A 473 -23.39 -26.09 24.40
C ARG A 473 -22.96 -27.38 25.10
N ASP A 474 -21.91 -28.03 24.61
CA ASP A 474 -21.37 -29.26 25.22
C ASP A 474 -20.79 -28.99 26.63
N HIS A 475 -20.27 -27.78 26.86
CA HIS A 475 -19.69 -27.37 28.14
C HIS A 475 -20.67 -26.61 29.05
N ALA A 476 -21.98 -26.70 28.80
CA ALA A 476 -22.98 -26.01 29.61
C ALA A 476 -22.91 -26.38 31.11
N THR A 477 -22.55 -27.63 31.42
CA THR A 477 -22.34 -28.10 32.79
C THR A 477 -21.13 -27.47 33.48
N ALA A 478 -20.20 -26.91 32.71
CA ALA A 478 -19.02 -26.19 33.20
C ALA A 478 -19.25 -24.67 33.28
N GLY A 479 -20.50 -24.21 33.14
CA GLY A 479 -20.87 -22.79 33.22
C GLY A 479 -20.80 -22.03 31.88
N ALA A 480 -20.52 -22.71 30.77
CA ALA A 480 -20.57 -22.10 29.45
C ALA A 480 -22.02 -21.89 28.99
N SER A 481 -22.27 -20.85 28.21
CA SER A 481 -23.58 -20.62 27.58
C SER A 481 -23.43 -19.87 26.26
N VAL A 482 -24.43 -20.03 25.41
CA VAL A 482 -24.52 -19.34 24.12
C VAL A 482 -25.97 -18.97 23.87
N ASP A 483 -26.23 -17.66 23.80
CA ASP A 483 -27.53 -17.10 23.48
C ASP A 483 -27.40 -16.26 22.21
N GLY A 484 -28.16 -16.60 21.18
CA GLY A 484 -28.12 -15.92 19.88
C GLY A 484 -29.47 -15.30 19.53
N VAL A 485 -29.47 -14.03 19.13
CA VAL A 485 -30.63 -13.31 18.58
C VAL A 485 -30.21 -12.63 17.27
N ASP A 486 -30.89 -12.97 16.17
CA ASP A 486 -30.63 -12.40 14.83
C ASP A 486 -29.15 -12.41 14.41
N GLY A 487 -28.45 -13.53 14.64
CA GLY A 487 -27.04 -13.72 14.27
C GLY A 487 -26.02 -13.07 15.22
N ARG A 488 -26.48 -12.34 16.24
CA ARG A 488 -25.64 -11.78 17.31
C ARG A 488 -25.68 -12.67 18.54
N TYR A 489 -24.51 -12.91 19.11
CA TYR A 489 -24.34 -13.87 20.18
C TYR A 489 -23.82 -13.22 21.46
N ARG A 490 -24.38 -13.66 22.59
CA ARG A 490 -23.74 -13.58 23.90
C ARG A 490 -23.04 -14.91 24.17
N LEU A 491 -21.72 -14.89 24.27
CA LEU A 491 -20.89 -16.07 24.47
C LEU A 491 -20.29 -16.05 25.88
N VAL A 492 -20.62 -17.06 26.70
CA VAL A 492 -20.00 -17.26 28.01
C VAL A 492 -19.11 -18.49 27.94
N TRP A 493 -17.81 -18.30 28.13
CA TRP A 493 -16.81 -19.35 28.04
C TRP A 493 -16.66 -20.13 29.36
N PRO A 494 -16.14 -21.38 29.34
CA PRO A 494 -15.97 -22.18 30.57
C PRO A 494 -15.04 -21.57 31.62
N ASP A 495 -14.20 -20.62 31.24
CA ASP A 495 -13.33 -19.86 32.17
C ASP A 495 -14.03 -18.66 32.82
N GLY A 496 -15.33 -18.46 32.55
CA GLY A 496 -16.15 -17.36 33.04
C GLY A 496 -16.05 -16.07 32.23
N THR A 497 -15.27 -16.06 31.14
CA THR A 497 -15.15 -14.87 30.28
C THR A 497 -16.40 -14.69 29.44
N GLU A 498 -16.92 -13.47 29.37
CA GLU A 498 -18.09 -13.13 28.55
C GLU A 498 -17.68 -12.31 27.32
N GLN A 499 -18.34 -12.58 26.19
CA GLN A 499 -18.33 -11.72 25.00
C GLN A 499 -19.77 -11.36 24.68
N GLU A 500 -20.10 -10.09 24.87
CA GLU A 500 -21.37 -9.52 24.46
C GLU A 500 -21.28 -9.03 23.01
N ASP A 501 -22.39 -9.13 22.29
CA ASP A 501 -22.53 -8.65 20.91
C ASP A 501 -21.45 -9.21 19.95
N ALA A 502 -21.29 -10.53 19.97
CA ALA A 502 -20.34 -11.24 19.12
C ALA A 502 -20.99 -11.68 17.80
N VAL A 503 -20.27 -11.50 16.70
CA VAL A 503 -20.64 -11.99 15.35
C VAL A 503 -19.47 -12.77 14.74
N PHE A 504 -19.72 -13.58 13.72
CA PHE A 504 -18.67 -14.40 13.10
C PHE A 504 -18.28 -13.91 11.69
N SER A 505 -19.10 -13.06 11.07
CA SER A 505 -18.80 -12.43 9.78
C SER A 505 -18.30 -10.99 9.95
N ARG A 506 -17.31 -10.59 9.14
CA ARG A 506 -16.86 -9.19 9.08
C ARG A 506 -17.94 -8.25 8.52
N GLN A 507 -18.73 -8.74 7.55
CA GLN A 507 -19.80 -7.96 6.95
C GLN A 507 -20.89 -7.61 7.97
N GLU A 508 -21.22 -8.56 8.86
CA GLU A 508 -22.15 -8.32 9.97
C GLU A 508 -21.56 -7.33 10.97
N ALA A 509 -20.29 -7.49 11.33
CA ALA A 509 -19.59 -6.59 12.26
C ALA A 509 -19.55 -5.13 11.75
N GLU A 510 -19.31 -4.93 10.45
CA GLU A 510 -19.31 -3.61 9.83
C GLU A 510 -20.71 -2.96 9.84
N ALA A 511 -21.77 -3.77 9.69
CA ALA A 511 -23.15 -3.27 9.68
C ALA A 511 -23.67 -2.92 11.08
N THR A 512 -23.24 -3.66 12.12
CA THR A 512 -23.79 -3.53 13.48
C THR A 512 -22.84 -2.87 14.48
N GLY A 513 -21.54 -2.79 14.17
CA GLY A 513 -20.49 -2.39 15.11
C GLY A 513 -20.10 -3.47 16.12
N SER A 514 -20.54 -4.71 15.90
CA SER A 514 -20.35 -5.85 16.80
C SER A 514 -18.92 -6.40 16.80
N THR A 515 -18.56 -7.19 17.82
CA THR A 515 -17.21 -7.77 17.92
C THR A 515 -17.11 -9.04 17.06
N VAL A 516 -16.18 -9.07 16.10
CA VAL A 516 -15.98 -10.26 15.25
C VAL A 516 -15.14 -11.33 15.95
N VAL A 517 -15.65 -12.57 16.00
CA VAL A 517 -14.94 -13.75 16.49
C VAL A 517 -14.43 -14.55 15.29
N THR A 518 -13.11 -14.68 15.18
CA THR A 518 -12.44 -15.39 14.08
C THR A 518 -11.62 -16.56 14.60
N VAL A 519 -11.05 -17.36 13.69
CA VAL A 519 -10.06 -18.40 14.01
C VAL A 519 -8.77 -17.85 14.66
N GLU A 520 -8.57 -16.53 14.68
CA GLU A 520 -7.45 -15.89 15.34
C GLU A 520 -7.69 -15.60 16.83
N ASP A 521 -8.94 -15.64 17.29
CA ASP A 521 -9.23 -15.51 18.72
C ASP A 521 -8.50 -16.62 19.49
N ARG A 522 -7.79 -16.25 20.55
CA ARG A 522 -6.99 -17.18 21.36
C ARG A 522 -7.80 -18.37 21.88
N ARG A 523 -9.07 -18.16 22.20
CA ARG A 523 -9.99 -19.21 22.68
C ARG A 523 -10.33 -20.17 21.55
N VAL A 524 -10.65 -19.65 20.37
CA VAL A 524 -10.91 -20.45 19.17
C VAL A 524 -9.67 -21.25 18.75
N ARG A 525 -8.47 -20.63 18.78
CA ARG A 525 -7.21 -21.35 18.54
C ARG A 525 -6.97 -22.48 19.53
N ARG A 526 -7.30 -22.28 20.81
CA ARG A 526 -7.19 -23.33 21.83
C ARG A 526 -8.15 -24.49 21.54
N LEU A 527 -9.35 -24.24 21.03
CA LEU A 527 -10.26 -25.30 20.57
C LEU A 527 -9.64 -26.11 19.44
N LEU A 528 -9.09 -25.43 18.43
CA LEU A 528 -8.44 -26.06 17.28
C LEU A 528 -7.18 -26.86 17.65
N ALA A 529 -6.46 -26.44 18.70
CA ALA A 529 -5.29 -27.14 19.20
C ALA A 529 -5.63 -28.41 19.99
N ASN A 530 -6.79 -28.45 20.64
CA ASN A 530 -7.21 -29.53 21.54
C ASN A 530 -8.28 -30.44 20.90
N LEU A 531 -8.06 -30.85 19.66
CA LEU A 531 -8.95 -31.80 19.00
C LEU A 531 -8.89 -33.19 19.67
N PRO A 532 -10.03 -33.87 19.85
CA PRO A 532 -10.06 -35.18 20.48
C PRO A 532 -9.25 -36.21 19.66
N HIS A 533 -8.62 -37.16 20.36
CA HIS A 533 -7.83 -38.23 19.76
C HIS A 533 -8.59 -39.56 19.81
N VAL A 534 -8.58 -40.30 18.69
CA VAL A 534 -9.18 -41.64 18.62
C VAL A 534 -8.14 -42.69 19.05
N ALA A 535 -8.44 -43.45 20.10
CA ALA A 535 -7.58 -44.51 20.62
C ALA A 535 -8.21 -45.93 20.46
N PRO A 536 -7.41 -47.01 20.37
CA PRO A 536 -7.88 -48.38 20.08
C PRO A 536 -8.89 -49.02 21.05
N ARG A 537 -9.32 -48.35 22.13
CA ARG A 537 -10.31 -48.86 23.10
C ARG A 537 -11.27 -47.78 23.61
N MET A 538 -11.33 -46.66 22.89
CA MET A 538 -12.24 -45.58 23.24
C MET A 538 -13.68 -45.99 22.92
N ALA A 539 -14.62 -45.67 23.80
CA ALA A 539 -16.04 -45.82 23.53
C ALA A 539 -16.40 -44.98 22.30
N VAL A 540 -16.96 -45.60 21.27
CA VAL A 540 -17.37 -44.91 20.05
C VAL A 540 -18.79 -44.41 20.22
N PRO A 541 -19.08 -43.10 20.13
CA PRO A 541 -20.43 -42.58 20.30
C PRO A 541 -21.37 -43.12 19.22
N GLY A 542 -22.58 -43.51 19.64
CA GLY A 542 -23.68 -43.86 18.75
C GLY A 542 -24.47 -42.61 18.39
N VAL A 543 -24.84 -42.46 17.12
CA VAL A 543 -25.65 -41.34 16.63
C VAL A 543 -26.73 -41.84 15.69
N VAL A 544 -27.90 -41.21 15.73
CA VAL A 544 -28.92 -41.30 14.69
C VAL A 544 -28.85 -40.02 13.89
N VAL A 545 -28.73 -40.12 12.56
CA VAL A 545 -28.38 -38.98 11.69
C VAL A 545 -29.52 -38.70 10.73
N ASP A 546 -29.99 -37.45 10.69
CA ASP A 546 -31.10 -37.05 9.84
C ASP A 546 -30.70 -37.10 8.36
N GLY A 547 -31.53 -37.76 7.55
CA GLY A 547 -31.29 -37.93 6.10
C GLY A 547 -30.54 -39.20 5.72
N VAL A 548 -30.10 -40.00 6.70
CA VAL A 548 -29.66 -41.38 6.46
C VAL A 548 -30.87 -42.31 6.60
N SER A 549 -31.08 -43.20 5.62
CA SER A 549 -32.21 -44.13 5.65
C SER A 549 -32.19 -45.03 6.90
N ASP A 550 -33.36 -45.25 7.50
CA ASP A 550 -33.58 -46.14 8.67
C ASP A 550 -33.07 -47.58 8.49
N LYS A 551 -32.77 -47.99 7.26
CA LYS A 551 -32.24 -49.33 6.94
C LYS A 551 -30.71 -49.40 7.01
N VAL A 552 -30.04 -48.26 6.98
CA VAL A 552 -28.59 -48.12 6.89
C VAL A 552 -28.00 -47.94 8.29
N SER A 553 -27.09 -48.82 8.66
CA SER A 553 -26.37 -48.78 9.93
C SER A 553 -24.92 -49.20 9.71
N GLY A 554 -24.00 -48.57 10.42
CA GLY A 554 -22.59 -48.80 10.22
C GLY A 554 -21.70 -47.80 10.95
N TRP A 555 -20.50 -47.63 10.44
CA TRP A 555 -19.45 -46.82 11.02
C TRP A 555 -19.09 -45.70 10.09
N TRP A 556 -19.21 -44.48 10.59
CA TRP A 556 -18.67 -43.31 9.93
C TRP A 556 -17.34 -42.94 10.58
N SER A 557 -16.33 -42.65 9.77
CA SER A 557 -15.00 -42.28 10.27
C SER A 557 -14.34 -41.22 9.40
N LEU A 558 -13.62 -40.32 10.05
CA LEU A 558 -12.79 -39.30 9.43
C LEU A 558 -11.32 -39.64 9.64
N TRP A 559 -10.56 -39.62 8.57
CA TRP A 559 -9.13 -39.94 8.57
C TRP A 559 -8.34 -38.77 8.03
N ARG A 560 -7.18 -38.52 8.65
CA ARG A 560 -6.17 -37.59 8.17
C ARG A 560 -5.08 -38.39 7.47
N ILE A 561 -4.88 -38.08 6.20
CA ILE A 561 -3.78 -38.57 5.39
C ILE A 561 -2.72 -37.47 5.38
N THR A 562 -1.50 -37.81 5.76
CA THR A 562 -0.38 -36.89 5.83
C THR A 562 0.73 -37.41 4.92
N LEU A 563 1.32 -36.49 4.14
CA LEU A 563 2.65 -36.67 3.57
C LEU A 563 3.63 -35.86 4.43
N GLN A 564 4.55 -36.55 5.08
CA GLN A 564 5.60 -35.93 5.90
C GLN A 564 6.92 -35.95 5.14
N SER A 565 7.57 -34.80 5.02
CA SER A 565 8.98 -34.67 4.63
C SER A 565 9.78 -34.02 5.77
N GLU A 566 11.09 -33.82 5.58
CA GLU A 566 11.98 -33.21 6.59
C GLU A 566 11.49 -31.82 7.04
N ASP A 567 11.06 -30.98 6.08
CA ASP A 567 10.71 -29.57 6.32
C ASP A 567 9.20 -29.27 6.13
N ASP A 568 8.39 -30.22 5.68
CA ASP A 568 6.99 -29.96 5.34
C ASP A 568 6.03 -31.10 5.68
N ARG A 569 4.75 -30.74 5.85
CA ARG A 569 3.68 -31.66 6.19
C ARG A 569 2.39 -31.29 5.46
N GLU A 570 2.13 -31.96 4.34
CA GLU A 570 0.86 -31.81 3.62
C GLU A 570 -0.21 -32.75 4.18
N ARG A 571 -1.46 -32.29 4.23
CA ARG A 571 -2.58 -33.03 4.87
C ARG A 571 -3.84 -33.03 4.01
N ARG A 572 -4.54 -34.16 3.98
CA ARG A 572 -5.89 -34.33 3.43
C ARG A 572 -6.79 -35.05 4.42
N LEU A 573 -8.10 -34.79 4.32
CA LEU A 573 -9.11 -35.49 5.08
C LEU A 573 -9.88 -36.46 4.18
N LEU A 574 -10.18 -37.63 4.72
CA LEU A 574 -10.95 -38.69 4.07
C LEU A 574 -12.11 -39.10 4.99
N ALA A 575 -13.34 -38.83 4.55
CA ALA A 575 -14.55 -39.31 5.21
C ALA A 575 -14.99 -40.65 4.63
N LEU A 576 -15.32 -41.62 5.49
CA LEU A 576 -15.71 -42.96 5.10
C LEU A 576 -16.95 -43.41 5.85
N PHE A 577 -17.80 -44.16 5.16
CA PHE A 577 -18.89 -44.91 5.76
C PHE A 577 -18.75 -46.38 5.38
N VAL A 578 -18.72 -47.25 6.39
CA VAL A 578 -18.66 -48.71 6.24
C VAL A 578 -19.90 -49.31 6.89
N ASP A 579 -20.74 -49.97 6.09
CA ASP A 579 -21.94 -50.64 6.62
C ASP A 579 -21.56 -51.84 7.50
N ASN A 580 -22.52 -52.38 8.24
CA ASN A 580 -22.29 -53.58 9.08
C ASN A 580 -21.81 -54.80 8.28
N GLY A 581 -22.13 -54.87 6.99
CA GLY A 581 -21.65 -55.91 6.06
C GLY A 581 -20.23 -55.68 5.53
N GLY A 582 -19.59 -54.54 5.82
CA GLY A 582 -18.25 -54.18 5.36
C GLY A 582 -18.17 -53.45 4.03
N ARG A 583 -19.30 -53.05 3.45
CA ARG A 583 -19.33 -52.31 2.19
C ARG A 583 -19.14 -50.82 2.43
N THR A 584 -18.38 -50.18 1.54
CA THR A 584 -18.13 -48.73 1.56
C THR A 584 -19.23 -47.96 0.83
N LEU A 585 -19.83 -46.98 1.48
CA LEU A 585 -20.92 -46.15 0.93
C LEU A 585 -20.51 -44.66 0.91
N ALA A 586 -19.84 -44.23 -0.15
CA ALA A 586 -19.35 -42.85 -0.27
C ALA A 586 -20.46 -41.76 -0.20
N PRO A 587 -21.64 -41.91 -0.84
CA PRO A 587 -22.72 -40.92 -0.71
C PRO A 587 -23.18 -40.77 0.74
N THR A 588 -23.33 -41.88 1.46
CA THR A 588 -23.71 -41.89 2.88
C THR A 588 -22.64 -41.23 3.75
N ALA A 589 -21.36 -41.42 3.45
CA ALA A 589 -20.27 -40.77 4.16
C ALA A 589 -20.37 -39.23 4.11
N ARG A 590 -20.75 -38.69 2.95
CA ARG A 590 -20.96 -37.25 2.75
C ARG A 590 -22.23 -36.76 3.45
N THR A 591 -23.35 -37.47 3.32
CA THR A 591 -24.60 -37.13 4.03
C THR A 591 -24.40 -37.07 5.54
N VAL A 592 -23.65 -38.02 6.11
CA VAL A 592 -23.33 -38.02 7.55
C VAL A 592 -22.42 -36.85 7.90
N TRP A 593 -21.38 -36.56 7.11
CA TRP A 593 -20.51 -35.39 7.33
C TRP A 593 -21.29 -34.08 7.38
N ASP A 594 -22.14 -33.84 6.38
CA ASP A 594 -22.94 -32.61 6.28
C ASP A 594 -23.92 -32.51 7.48
N ALA A 595 -24.59 -33.61 7.83
CA ALA A 595 -25.51 -33.63 8.98
C ALA A 595 -24.80 -33.41 10.33
N LEU A 596 -23.57 -33.93 10.51
CA LEU A 596 -22.78 -33.69 11.72
C LEU A 596 -22.38 -32.21 11.85
N ILE A 597 -21.99 -31.55 10.76
CA ILE A 597 -21.68 -30.11 10.73
C ILE A 597 -22.93 -29.28 11.06
N ASP A 598 -24.08 -29.67 10.48
CA ASP A 598 -25.37 -29.02 10.71
C ASP A 598 -26.02 -29.38 12.05
N GLY A 599 -25.40 -30.26 12.86
CA GLY A 599 -25.94 -30.67 14.15
C GLY A 599 -27.27 -31.44 14.03
N ARG A 600 -27.56 -32.01 12.86
CA ARG A 600 -28.78 -32.75 12.55
C ARG A 600 -28.62 -34.23 12.90
N PHE A 601 -28.37 -34.49 14.18
CA PHE A 601 -28.20 -35.84 14.72
C PHE A 601 -28.60 -35.93 16.19
N GLU A 602 -29.00 -37.12 16.62
CA GLU A 602 -29.29 -37.43 18.02
C GLU A 602 -28.20 -38.36 18.58
N ARG A 603 -27.62 -37.98 19.72
CA ARG A 603 -26.65 -38.83 20.43
C ARG A 603 -27.39 -39.98 21.13
N ARG A 604 -26.86 -41.19 20.99
CA ARG A 604 -27.31 -42.41 21.67
C ARG A 604 -26.14 -43.04 22.43
N THR A 605 -26.42 -44.10 23.19
CA THR A 605 -25.40 -44.85 23.92
C THR A 605 -24.31 -45.35 22.95
N GLY A 606 -23.06 -45.10 23.34
CA GLY A 606 -21.89 -45.50 22.57
C GLY A 606 -21.67 -47.01 22.63
N VAL A 607 -20.87 -47.50 21.70
CA VAL A 607 -20.46 -48.91 21.67
C VAL A 607 -19.03 -49.01 22.16
N ASN A 608 -18.82 -49.80 23.21
CA ASN A 608 -17.49 -50.13 23.68
C ASN A 608 -16.84 -51.11 22.71
N SER A 609 -15.70 -50.70 22.16
CA SER A 609 -14.82 -51.59 21.43
C SER A 609 -13.94 -52.32 22.44
N GLU A 610 -14.37 -53.50 22.91
CA GLU A 610 -13.61 -54.29 23.90
C GLU A 610 -12.21 -54.70 23.39
N ASP A 611 -12.06 -54.93 22.06
CA ASP A 611 -10.83 -55.49 21.47
C ASP A 611 -10.08 -54.58 20.46
N GLY A 612 -10.62 -53.42 20.08
CA GLY A 612 -9.98 -52.50 19.12
C GLY A 612 -10.08 -52.88 17.64
N SER A 613 -10.66 -54.05 17.34
CA SER A 613 -10.80 -54.62 16.00
C SER A 613 -11.53 -53.74 14.98
N ILE A 614 -12.45 -52.87 15.43
CA ILE A 614 -13.18 -51.95 14.55
C ILE A 614 -12.25 -50.89 13.99
N LEU A 615 -11.33 -50.34 14.80
CA LEU A 615 -10.39 -49.32 14.34
C LEU A 615 -9.45 -49.89 13.28
N ASP A 616 -8.97 -51.12 13.48
CA ASP A 616 -8.08 -51.80 12.52
C ASP A 616 -8.81 -52.12 11.21
N ARG A 617 -10.07 -52.57 11.29
CA ARG A 617 -10.91 -52.79 10.10
C ARG A 617 -11.12 -51.50 9.31
N LEU A 618 -11.48 -50.41 9.99
CA LEU A 618 -11.68 -49.11 9.35
C LEU A 618 -10.37 -48.55 8.79
N ARG A 619 -9.24 -48.77 9.48
CA ARG A 619 -7.90 -48.39 9.00
C ARG A 619 -7.54 -49.12 7.71
N GLY A 620 -7.84 -50.42 7.60
CA GLY A 620 -7.62 -51.18 6.37
C GLY A 620 -8.37 -50.58 5.17
N VAL A 621 -9.66 -50.28 5.36
CA VAL A 621 -10.49 -49.63 4.32
C VAL A 621 -10.00 -48.21 4.00
N ALA A 622 -9.59 -47.45 5.02
CA ALA A 622 -9.07 -46.10 4.86
C ALA A 622 -7.73 -46.08 4.14
N SER A 623 -6.87 -47.08 4.35
CA SER A 623 -5.60 -47.22 3.64
C SER A 623 -5.83 -47.48 2.15
N GLU A 624 -6.75 -48.37 1.80
CA GLU A 624 -7.08 -48.67 0.40
C GLU A 624 -7.70 -47.45 -0.30
N ARG A 625 -8.68 -46.79 0.33
CA ARG A 625 -9.36 -45.62 -0.25
C ARG A 625 -8.50 -44.36 -0.23
N GLY A 626 -7.62 -44.22 0.75
CA GLY A 626 -6.73 -43.08 0.92
C GLY A 626 -5.52 -43.09 0.00
N GLU A 627 -5.22 -44.23 -0.64
CA GLU A 627 -4.05 -44.35 -1.51
C GLU A 627 -4.05 -43.32 -2.65
N GLN A 628 -5.19 -43.10 -3.31
CA GLN A 628 -5.29 -42.09 -4.37
C GLN A 628 -5.01 -40.68 -3.83
N LEU A 629 -5.61 -40.30 -2.70
CA LEU A 629 -5.41 -38.99 -2.08
C LEU A 629 -3.95 -38.79 -1.65
N PHE A 630 -3.28 -39.84 -1.17
CA PHE A 630 -1.86 -39.80 -0.84
C PHE A 630 -1.00 -39.63 -2.10
N ARG A 631 -1.31 -40.34 -3.20
CA ARG A 631 -0.60 -40.16 -4.47
C ARG A 631 -0.72 -38.73 -5.00
N GLU A 632 -1.89 -38.11 -4.88
CA GLU A 632 -2.09 -36.69 -5.25
C GLU A 632 -1.18 -35.76 -4.42
N LEU A 633 -1.04 -36.00 -3.12
CA LEU A 633 -0.09 -35.27 -2.26
C LEU A 633 1.37 -35.52 -2.69
N ALA A 634 1.72 -36.77 -2.98
CA ALA A 634 3.06 -37.15 -3.40
C ALA A 634 3.46 -36.50 -4.73
N THR A 635 2.58 -36.55 -5.75
CA THR A 635 2.83 -35.90 -7.04
C THR A 635 3.02 -34.40 -6.89
N LYS A 636 2.19 -33.72 -6.08
CA LYS A 636 2.34 -32.28 -5.83
C LYS A 636 3.67 -31.95 -5.12
N HIS A 637 4.09 -32.78 -4.16
CA HIS A 637 5.38 -32.65 -3.49
C HIS A 637 6.54 -32.86 -4.47
N GLU A 638 6.50 -33.90 -5.30
CA GLU A 638 7.49 -34.17 -6.35
C GLU A 638 7.62 -33.02 -7.35
N GLU A 639 6.50 -32.45 -7.80
CA GLU A 639 6.48 -31.27 -8.68
C GLU A 639 7.14 -30.05 -8.02
N ARG A 640 6.88 -29.83 -6.72
CA ARG A 640 7.54 -28.77 -5.95
C ARG A 640 9.04 -29.00 -5.84
N ILE A 641 9.47 -30.19 -5.43
CA ILE A 641 10.90 -30.55 -5.31
C ILE A 641 11.60 -30.41 -6.67
N THR A 642 10.96 -30.82 -7.75
CA THR A 642 11.48 -30.67 -9.12
C THR A 642 11.67 -29.19 -9.48
N ARG A 643 10.70 -28.34 -9.13
CA ARG A 643 10.78 -26.89 -9.35
C ARG A 643 11.93 -26.27 -8.57
N GLU A 644 12.05 -26.58 -7.28
CA GLU A 644 13.13 -26.09 -6.42
C GLU A 644 14.51 -26.59 -6.89
N ARG A 645 14.60 -27.85 -7.36
CA ARG A 645 15.81 -28.38 -7.98
C ARG A 645 16.21 -27.61 -9.24
N ARG A 646 15.24 -27.27 -10.10
CA ARG A 646 15.49 -26.47 -11.31
C ARG A 646 16.03 -25.08 -10.94
N LYS A 647 15.35 -24.39 -10.00
CA LYS A 647 15.77 -23.06 -9.51
C LYS A 647 17.19 -23.07 -8.98
N GLY A 648 17.50 -23.98 -8.05
CA GLY A 648 18.83 -24.05 -7.45
C GLY A 648 19.92 -24.36 -8.46
N ARG A 649 19.70 -25.29 -9.41
CA ARG A 649 20.66 -25.59 -10.48
C ARG A 649 20.92 -24.38 -11.38
N ASP A 650 19.88 -23.64 -11.73
CA ASP A 650 20.01 -22.39 -12.49
C ASP A 650 20.80 -21.34 -11.69
N ALA A 651 20.50 -21.16 -10.40
CA ALA A 651 21.24 -20.26 -9.50
C ALA A 651 22.75 -20.59 -9.45
N PHE A 652 23.10 -21.86 -9.25
CA PHE A 652 24.50 -22.31 -9.24
C PHE A 652 25.18 -22.08 -10.60
N ARG A 653 24.46 -22.28 -11.72
CA ARG A 653 24.97 -22.00 -13.08
C ARG A 653 25.32 -20.51 -13.24
N VAL A 654 24.43 -19.61 -12.82
CA VAL A 654 24.65 -18.15 -12.93
C VAL A 654 25.81 -17.72 -12.04
N ARG A 655 25.86 -18.17 -10.78
CA ARG A 655 26.98 -17.90 -9.86
C ARG A 655 28.31 -18.39 -10.43
N ARG A 656 28.35 -19.58 -11.05
CA ARG A 656 29.55 -20.12 -11.71
C ARG A 656 29.99 -19.26 -12.90
N LYS A 657 29.05 -18.78 -13.73
CA LYS A 657 29.35 -17.86 -14.84
C LYS A 657 29.95 -16.54 -14.34
N ALA A 658 29.42 -15.99 -13.24
CA ALA A 658 29.93 -14.76 -12.63
C ALA A 658 31.38 -14.91 -12.13
N LEU A 659 31.77 -16.09 -11.62
CA LEU A 659 33.15 -16.37 -11.21
C LEU A 659 34.15 -16.31 -12.38
N GLY A 660 33.70 -16.59 -13.60
CA GLY A 660 34.52 -16.48 -14.82
C GLY A 660 35.04 -15.06 -15.08
N HIS A 661 34.39 -14.03 -14.53
CA HIS A 661 34.80 -12.63 -14.67
C HIS A 661 35.79 -12.16 -13.57
N VAL A 662 36.15 -13.02 -12.62
CA VAL A 662 37.10 -12.69 -11.55
C VAL A 662 38.53 -12.75 -12.08
N GLY A 663 39.23 -11.60 -12.14
CA GLY A 663 40.54 -11.47 -12.77
C GLY A 663 41.72 -12.20 -12.10
N LEU A 664 41.59 -12.64 -10.84
CA LEU A 664 42.63 -13.38 -10.10
C LEU A 664 42.32 -14.88 -10.07
N ASP A 665 43.16 -15.69 -10.72
CA ASP A 665 42.95 -17.14 -10.86
C ASP A 665 42.93 -17.90 -9.51
N THR A 666 43.76 -17.51 -8.55
CA THR A 666 43.79 -18.13 -7.21
C THR A 666 42.49 -17.90 -6.43
N VAL A 667 41.92 -16.70 -6.53
CA VAL A 667 40.65 -16.34 -5.90
C VAL A 667 39.49 -17.06 -6.60
N ARG A 668 39.56 -17.16 -7.94
CA ARG A 668 38.56 -17.89 -8.74
C ARG A 668 38.51 -19.37 -8.35
N GLN A 669 39.66 -20.05 -8.31
CA GLN A 669 39.77 -21.47 -7.93
C GLN A 669 39.33 -21.76 -6.49
N TYR A 670 39.54 -20.81 -5.57
CA TYR A 670 39.04 -20.93 -4.20
C TYR A 670 37.50 -20.83 -4.16
N ARG A 671 36.94 -19.80 -4.81
CA ARG A 671 35.49 -19.59 -4.87
C ARG A 671 34.75 -20.69 -5.65
N GLU A 672 35.35 -21.24 -6.70
CA GLU A 672 34.81 -22.38 -7.44
C GLU A 672 34.69 -23.62 -6.54
N ARG A 673 35.74 -23.96 -5.79
CA ARG A 673 35.69 -25.08 -4.82
C ARG A 673 34.65 -24.86 -3.74
N GLN A 674 34.51 -23.64 -3.24
CA GLN A 674 33.47 -23.31 -2.27
C GLN A 674 32.06 -23.49 -2.87
N LEU A 675 31.85 -23.02 -4.11
CA LEU A 675 30.57 -23.16 -4.81
C LEU A 675 30.23 -24.63 -5.08
N GLU A 676 31.22 -25.48 -5.38
CA GLU A 676 31.04 -26.93 -5.55
C GLU A 676 30.62 -27.61 -4.23
N GLN A 677 31.25 -27.23 -3.11
CA GLN A 677 30.85 -27.73 -1.79
C GLN A 677 29.43 -27.32 -1.41
N GLU A 678 29.07 -26.04 -1.64
CA GLU A 678 27.71 -25.53 -1.44
C GLU A 678 26.70 -26.28 -2.31
N GLN A 679 27.03 -26.54 -3.58
CA GLN A 679 26.17 -27.28 -4.50
C GLN A 679 25.97 -28.73 -4.02
N ALA A 680 27.03 -29.42 -3.60
CA ALA A 680 26.94 -30.80 -3.11
C ALA A 680 26.07 -30.90 -1.86
N ALA A 681 26.26 -30.01 -0.88
CA ALA A 681 25.45 -29.97 0.33
C ALA A 681 23.97 -29.66 0.04
N TRP A 682 23.72 -28.77 -0.93
CA TRP A 682 22.36 -28.46 -1.39
C TRP A 682 21.71 -29.66 -2.11
N GLU A 683 22.43 -30.38 -2.97
CA GLU A 683 21.92 -31.59 -3.65
C GLU A 683 21.58 -32.71 -2.65
N GLU A 684 22.39 -32.88 -1.61
CA GLU A 684 22.12 -33.81 -0.52
C GLU A 684 20.85 -33.41 0.25
N ARG A 685 20.68 -32.12 0.60
CA ARG A 685 19.44 -31.62 1.22
C ARG A 685 18.22 -31.86 0.32
N MET A 686 18.32 -31.57 -0.97
CA MET A 686 17.21 -31.81 -1.92
C MET A 686 16.86 -33.30 -2.04
N SER A 687 17.82 -34.20 -1.83
CA SER A 687 17.57 -35.64 -1.81
C SER A 687 16.84 -36.06 -0.53
N ARG A 688 17.21 -35.51 0.63
CA ARG A 688 16.47 -35.75 1.88
C ARG A 688 15.03 -35.22 1.84
N LEU A 689 14.80 -34.06 1.22
CA LEU A 689 13.45 -33.51 1.04
C LEU A 689 12.56 -34.34 0.11
N GLU A 690 13.15 -35.13 -0.80
CA GLU A 690 12.43 -36.05 -1.69
C GLU A 690 11.95 -37.30 -0.94
N GLU A 691 12.62 -37.67 0.17
CA GLU A 691 12.16 -38.75 1.04
C GLU A 691 10.89 -38.33 1.77
N THR A 692 9.83 -39.13 1.61
CA THR A 692 8.53 -38.87 2.21
C THR A 692 8.04 -40.06 3.01
N LEU A 693 7.32 -39.78 4.10
CA LEU A 693 6.70 -40.79 4.95
C LEU A 693 5.17 -40.60 4.93
N PRO A 694 4.40 -41.62 4.49
CA PRO A 694 2.95 -41.61 4.62
C PRO A 694 2.54 -41.82 6.09
N GLU A 695 1.60 -41.01 6.56
CA GLU A 695 0.92 -41.23 7.84
C GLU A 695 -0.60 -41.22 7.62
N LEU A 696 -1.28 -42.21 8.18
CA LEU A 696 -2.74 -42.30 8.20
C LEU A 696 -3.21 -42.34 9.65
N ALA A 697 -3.93 -41.30 10.08
CA ALA A 697 -4.38 -41.14 11.45
C ALA A 697 -5.92 -40.97 11.52
N PRO A 698 -6.62 -41.68 12.42
CA PRO A 698 -8.04 -41.44 12.66
C PRO A 698 -8.24 -40.09 13.37
N VAL A 699 -9.21 -39.31 12.91
CA VAL A 699 -9.60 -38.01 13.52
C VAL A 699 -10.87 -38.16 14.33
N CYS A 700 -11.88 -38.84 13.78
CA CYS A 700 -13.17 -39.05 14.44
C CYS A 700 -13.78 -40.37 13.98
N ILE A 701 -14.49 -41.06 14.87
CA ILE A 701 -15.28 -42.24 14.53
C ILE A 701 -16.61 -42.14 15.28
N VAL A 702 -17.71 -42.37 14.57
CA VAL A 702 -19.06 -42.48 15.17
C VAL A 702 -19.77 -43.69 14.60
N ARG A 703 -20.61 -44.33 15.41
CA ARG A 703 -21.50 -45.41 14.96
C ARG A 703 -22.84 -44.81 14.54
N VAL A 704 -23.23 -45.01 13.29
CA VAL A 704 -24.55 -44.58 12.80
C VAL A 704 -25.56 -45.71 13.03
N LEU A 705 -26.56 -45.42 13.85
CA LEU A 705 -27.61 -46.34 14.28
C LEU A 705 -28.89 -46.14 13.48
N ARG A 706 -29.74 -47.17 13.45
CA ARG A 706 -31.10 -47.06 12.92
C ARG A 706 -32.00 -46.36 13.95
N HIS A 707 -33.01 -45.64 13.49
CA HIS A 707 -34.03 -45.03 14.36
C HIS A 707 -34.69 -46.03 15.35
N ALA A 708 -34.77 -47.32 14.99
CA ALA A 708 -35.41 -48.36 15.81
C ALA A 708 -34.45 -49.13 16.75
N GLU A 709 -33.13 -48.92 16.68
CA GLU A 709 -32.12 -49.68 17.45
C GLU A 709 -31.80 -49.06 18.83
N GLY A 710 -32.55 -48.04 19.27
CA GLY A 710 -32.19 -47.19 20.42
C GLY A 710 -32.88 -47.44 21.77
N ASP A 711 -33.75 -48.45 21.90
CA ASP A 711 -34.62 -48.62 23.09
C ASP A 711 -34.34 -49.88 23.95
N ASN A 712 -33.24 -50.60 23.71
CA ASN A 712 -32.85 -51.72 24.57
C ASN A 712 -31.39 -51.64 24.98
N GLY A 713 -31.15 -51.26 26.24
CA GLY A 713 -29.93 -51.55 27.01
C GLY A 713 -29.01 -50.35 27.22
#